data_AF-A0A972UUY2-F1
#
_entry.id   AF-A0A972UUY2-F1
#
_cell.length_a   1.000
_cell.length_b   1.000
_cell.length_c   1.000
_cell.angle_alpha   90.00
_cell.angle_beta   90.00
_cell.angle_gamma   90.00
#
_symmetry.space_group_name_H-M   'P 1'
#
loop_
_entity.id
_entity.type
_entity.pdbx_description
1 polymer ?
#
loop_
_entity_poly.entity_id
_entity_poly.type
_entity_poly.pdbx_seq_one_letter_code
_entity_poly.pdbx_strand_id
1 'polypeptide(L)'
;MNDPRGSIWRKWDLHVHTPYSVLNNGFGDDFDNYVQKLFKSAISNKIAAIGITDYFTIEGYKKIVNEYLNVEEKLKKLFSDEEIAKIRRILILPNIEFRLHDLVNGRRINFHVIMSNEIEIQDIEEHFLHELDFVHESEPFEKDFTRKLKISNLTNLGKKLKEQQPEFSGDDLFVGMATATVQNKEISDKLQDPRFKNKYIIGVPPDEDLSKIEWASQEHMIRKLIIQKSNFLFTSNPNSIKWALGKFNKTTEDYIKEFKSLKPCIWGSDAHDFEKLFEPDLERYCWIKADTTFEGVRQILYEPEERVFIGKEPEILALVRNNPTKYFSKIEIRPVESYNGKNGKWFDNLTIEFNNGLCGIIGNKGKGKSAIADILGLLGDSKVTINDSKDKLFSFLNKSKFCKKGFAENFEAILYWNDNKQSIKQLNKEVDFTEIERIKYIPQKFFEDLCSTEDDEHFKEELNNVVFSRVENKDKLGKNNFNDFVDYKTELIEIEIEKYRDTLKELNVEILELKKKETLEYKTSLENKIKGKQDELDAHNKIKEDFVVVKNPNEDKKLSEEQKLKSASITELAERINELQLRIDESSKKQEDLEIEKFELIRFLEDIGDLEEYVNEWKSKRKEPFKKYEIDVNDVIKFNFNKQQLEIIKNKKEEELKLIENLLSPQSIKGDKENEISLVFQIEDIKNQKAQLDSELEKPFKDYHDFQQLLKDWEIRKRAIEGDKDIPNSLKFFQHEKEYIETNLEKELNLKIELRRNTTSNIYKRKKEIQDIYNSIKKSITDLLEVYSIDQQITLETSFRVEQSFYSIFFDRFIKRYKDFYQNADSFLKELVLSYDFDKEENIIKFINEIR
;
A
#
# COMPACT_ATOMS: atom_id res chain seq x y z
N MET A 1 14.29 -40.87 -6.53
CA MET A 1 13.79 -40.05 -5.42
C MET A 1 13.07 -40.99 -4.48
N ASN A 2 13.50 -41.10 -3.22
CA ASN A 2 13.00 -42.12 -2.29
C ASN A 2 11.69 -41.69 -1.59
N ASP A 3 11.40 -40.39 -1.60
CA ASP A 3 10.16 -39.82 -1.05
C ASP A 3 9.40 -39.09 -2.16
N PRO A 4 8.12 -39.40 -2.41
CA PRO A 4 7.33 -38.79 -3.48
C PRO A 4 7.14 -37.27 -3.31
N ARG A 5 7.35 -36.71 -2.12
CA ARG A 5 7.28 -35.27 -1.83
C ARG A 5 8.57 -34.51 -2.17
N GLY A 6 9.63 -35.25 -2.54
CA GLY A 6 10.96 -34.72 -2.77
C GLY A 6 11.74 -34.40 -1.50
N SER A 7 12.61 -33.38 -1.57
CA SER A 7 13.51 -33.03 -0.46
C SER A 7 12.74 -32.47 0.74
N ILE A 8 12.71 -33.24 1.82
CA ILE A 8 12.14 -32.83 3.12
C ILE A 8 13.21 -32.85 4.20
N TRP A 9 12.98 -32.08 5.26
CA TRP A 9 13.83 -32.05 6.44
C TRP A 9 13.75 -33.36 7.21
N ARG A 10 14.90 -33.96 7.51
CA ARG A 10 15.03 -35.14 8.37
C ARG A 10 16.22 -34.96 9.31
N LYS A 11 16.24 -35.68 10.43
CA LYS A 11 17.41 -35.74 11.33
C LYS A 11 18.43 -36.74 10.81
N TRP A 12 19.69 -36.33 10.75
CA TRP A 12 20.83 -37.13 10.32
C TRP A 12 21.86 -37.10 11.44
N ASP A 13 22.50 -38.22 11.71
CA ASP A 13 23.65 -38.27 12.60
C ASP A 13 24.79 -38.99 11.89
N LEU A 14 25.73 -38.22 11.34
CA LEU A 14 26.82 -38.76 10.55
C LEU A 14 28.08 -39.03 11.38
N HIS A 15 27.98 -39.01 12.71
CA HIS A 15 29.11 -39.17 13.62
C HIS A 15 28.76 -40.10 14.80
N VAL A 16 28.61 -41.40 14.52
CA VAL A 16 28.30 -42.42 15.54
C VAL A 16 29.36 -43.52 15.54
N HIS A 17 30.02 -43.74 16.67
CA HIS A 17 31.05 -44.78 16.80
C HIS A 17 30.47 -46.16 17.09
N THR A 18 31.26 -47.19 16.82
CA THR A 18 30.91 -48.58 17.13
C THR A 18 31.85 -49.17 18.18
N PRO A 19 31.59 -50.40 18.69
CA PRO A 19 32.56 -51.12 19.51
C PRO A 19 33.95 -51.31 18.86
N TYR A 20 34.09 -51.15 17.53
CA TYR A 20 35.38 -51.20 16.84
C TYR A 20 36.16 -49.88 16.89
N SER A 21 35.60 -48.82 17.47
CA SER A 21 36.31 -47.58 17.76
C SER A 21 37.18 -47.72 19.02
N VAL A 22 38.27 -48.48 18.88
CA VAL A 22 39.16 -48.90 19.97
C VAL A 22 39.67 -47.74 20.82
N LEU A 23 39.84 -46.54 20.24
CA LEU A 23 40.32 -45.36 20.96
C LEU A 23 39.35 -44.85 22.04
N ASN A 24 38.05 -45.16 21.92
CA ASN A 24 37.03 -44.79 22.89
C ASN A 24 35.78 -45.67 22.73
N ASN A 25 35.74 -46.83 23.40
CA ASN A 25 34.61 -47.75 23.38
C ASN A 25 33.90 -47.81 24.75
N GLY A 26 32.75 -47.14 24.85
CA GLY A 26 31.83 -47.22 25.98
C GLY A 26 30.62 -48.14 25.75
N PHE A 27 30.54 -48.83 24.61
CA PHE A 27 29.43 -49.74 24.26
C PHE A 27 29.61 -51.16 24.80
N GLY A 28 30.84 -51.55 25.13
CA GLY A 28 31.22 -52.92 25.50
C GLY A 28 31.37 -53.85 24.28
N ASP A 29 31.45 -55.15 24.54
CA ASP A 29 31.80 -56.16 23.51
C ASP A 29 30.58 -56.88 22.90
N ASP A 30 29.38 -56.70 23.46
CA ASP A 30 28.16 -57.32 22.95
C ASP A 30 27.61 -56.54 21.74
N PHE A 31 28.00 -56.98 20.55
CA PHE A 31 27.61 -56.33 19.31
C PHE A 31 26.11 -56.51 18.98
N ASP A 32 25.48 -57.60 19.42
CA ASP A 32 24.02 -57.81 19.22
C ASP A 32 23.25 -56.75 20.03
N ASN A 33 23.64 -56.55 21.30
CA ASN A 33 23.08 -55.51 22.16
C ASN A 33 23.37 -54.10 21.60
N TYR A 34 24.57 -53.87 21.08
CA TYR A 34 24.91 -52.60 20.42
C TYR A 34 23.98 -52.31 19.23
N VAL A 35 23.85 -53.25 18.28
CA VAL A 35 22.99 -53.07 17.11
C VAL A 35 21.53 -52.88 17.51
N GLN A 36 21.06 -53.64 18.50
CA GLN A 36 19.70 -53.50 19.01
C GLN A 36 19.44 -52.09 19.56
N LYS A 37 20.33 -51.57 20.40
CA LYS A 37 20.21 -50.22 20.97
C LYS A 37 20.38 -49.13 19.91
N LEU A 38 21.34 -49.27 19.00
CA LEU A 38 21.56 -48.34 17.89
C LEU A 38 20.28 -48.11 17.09
N PHE A 39 19.66 -49.19 16.58
CA PHE A 39 18.48 -49.05 15.73
C PHE A 39 17.22 -48.67 16.49
N LYS A 40 17.02 -49.15 17.73
CA LYS A 40 15.88 -48.73 18.56
C LYS A 40 15.96 -47.24 18.90
N SER A 41 17.14 -46.76 19.28
CA SER A 41 17.37 -45.33 19.54
C SER A 41 17.24 -44.49 18.27
N ALA A 42 17.68 -44.99 17.11
CA ALA A 42 17.49 -44.30 15.84
C ALA A 42 16.00 -44.15 15.48
N ILE A 43 15.20 -45.20 15.70
CA ILE A 43 13.75 -45.18 15.47
C ILE A 43 13.06 -44.22 16.43
N SER A 44 13.36 -44.25 17.74
CA SER A 44 12.75 -43.37 18.72
C SER A 44 13.06 -41.89 18.44
N ASN A 45 14.30 -41.61 18.03
CA ASN A 45 14.76 -40.26 17.70
C ASN A 45 14.46 -39.82 16.25
N LYS A 46 13.79 -40.66 15.46
CA LYS A 46 13.42 -40.40 14.06
C LYS A 46 14.63 -40.04 13.18
N ILE A 47 15.74 -40.74 13.40
CA ILE A 47 16.97 -40.59 12.63
C ILE A 47 16.81 -41.28 11.28
N ALA A 48 17.11 -40.53 10.22
CA ALA A 48 16.93 -40.97 8.84
C ALA A 48 18.23 -41.45 8.18
N ALA A 49 19.37 -41.06 8.74
CA ALA A 49 20.68 -41.48 8.26
C ALA A 49 21.70 -41.54 9.40
N ILE A 50 22.57 -42.54 9.34
CA ILE A 50 23.63 -42.79 10.31
C ILE A 50 24.98 -42.92 9.59
N GLY A 51 25.96 -42.15 10.04
CA GLY A 51 27.36 -42.28 9.64
C GLY A 51 28.11 -43.11 10.67
N ILE A 52 28.48 -44.33 10.30
CA ILE A 52 29.22 -45.25 11.16
C ILE A 52 30.68 -44.83 11.15
N THR A 53 31.15 -44.27 12.26
CA THR A 53 32.44 -43.61 12.40
C THR A 53 33.42 -44.49 13.15
N ASP A 54 34.37 -45.10 12.44
CA ASP A 54 35.43 -45.89 13.08
C ASP A 54 36.81 -45.29 12.77
N TYR A 55 37.73 -45.41 13.73
CA TYR A 55 39.09 -44.92 13.60
C TYR A 55 39.90 -45.79 12.64
N PHE A 56 40.40 -45.20 11.55
CA PHE A 56 41.27 -45.84 10.54
C PHE A 56 40.71 -47.12 9.87
N THR A 57 39.44 -47.46 10.08
CA THR A 57 38.85 -48.71 9.59
C THR A 57 37.35 -48.55 9.31
N ILE A 58 36.73 -49.57 8.71
CA ILE A 58 35.29 -49.69 8.50
C ILE A 58 34.71 -51.00 9.09
N GLU A 59 35.40 -51.66 10.02
CA GLU A 59 34.96 -52.95 10.58
C GLU A 59 33.55 -52.90 11.19
N GLY A 60 33.20 -51.84 11.92
CA GLY A 60 31.86 -51.70 12.49
C GLY A 60 30.79 -51.55 11.41
N TYR A 61 31.04 -50.73 10.40
CA TYR A 61 30.17 -50.59 9.22
C TYR A 61 30.01 -51.93 8.48
N LYS A 62 31.12 -52.58 8.18
CA LYS A 62 31.18 -53.88 7.50
C LYS A 62 30.39 -54.94 8.25
N LYS A 63 30.52 -55.00 9.58
CA LYS A 63 29.78 -55.94 10.41
C LYS A 63 28.28 -55.66 10.41
N ILE A 64 27.88 -54.40 10.60
CA ILE A 64 26.45 -54.00 10.54
C ILE A 64 25.83 -54.39 9.19
N VAL A 65 26.51 -54.10 8.08
CA VAL A 65 25.99 -54.40 6.74
C VAL A 65 25.94 -55.91 6.49
N ASN A 66 27.07 -56.61 6.63
CA ASN A 66 27.19 -58.00 6.20
C ASN A 66 26.54 -59.01 7.15
N GLU A 67 26.54 -58.76 8.47
CA GLU A 67 26.01 -59.72 9.45
C GLU A 67 24.59 -59.40 9.92
N TYR A 68 24.12 -58.15 9.74
CA TYR A 68 22.79 -57.73 10.19
C TYR A 68 21.91 -57.30 9.02
N LEU A 69 22.23 -56.20 8.34
CA LEU A 69 21.33 -55.62 7.32
C LEU A 69 21.10 -56.55 6.12
N ASN A 70 22.13 -57.33 5.73
CA ASN A 70 22.04 -58.30 4.65
C ASN A 70 21.57 -59.70 5.11
N VAL A 71 21.37 -59.91 6.42
CA VAL A 71 21.00 -61.22 6.99
C VAL A 71 19.64 -61.11 7.69
N GLU A 72 18.59 -61.38 6.94
CA GLU A 72 17.20 -61.25 7.40
C GLU A 72 16.92 -62.00 8.70
N GLU A 73 17.43 -63.23 8.83
CA GLU A 73 17.26 -64.06 10.02
C GLU A 73 17.92 -63.46 11.27
N LYS A 74 18.99 -62.66 11.10
CA LYS A 74 19.63 -61.96 12.22
C LYS A 74 18.77 -60.79 12.67
N LEU A 75 18.20 -60.01 11.74
CA LEU A 75 17.30 -58.91 12.09
C LEU A 75 16.04 -59.40 12.80
N LYS A 76 15.39 -60.46 12.29
CA LYS A 76 14.19 -61.04 12.91
C LYS A 76 14.40 -61.58 14.31
N LYS A 77 15.63 -61.95 14.68
CA LYS A 77 15.98 -62.33 16.06
C LYS A 77 16.04 -61.14 17.01
N LEU A 78 16.32 -59.94 16.51
CA LEU A 78 16.60 -58.75 17.32
C LEU A 78 15.48 -57.70 17.30
N PHE A 79 14.64 -57.71 16.25
CA PHE A 79 13.64 -56.69 15.95
C PHE A 79 12.33 -57.28 15.44
N SER A 80 11.23 -56.55 15.64
CA SER A 80 9.92 -56.83 15.05
C SER A 80 9.85 -56.44 13.56
N ASP A 81 8.90 -57.00 12.81
CA ASP A 81 8.72 -56.69 11.37
C ASP A 81 8.52 -55.19 11.10
N GLU A 82 7.83 -54.48 12.00
CA GLU A 82 7.63 -53.03 11.89
C GLU A 82 8.95 -52.26 12.10
N GLU A 83 9.76 -52.66 13.09
CA GLU A 83 11.08 -52.08 13.32
C GLU A 83 12.01 -52.35 12.13
N ILE A 84 12.02 -53.58 11.59
CA ILE A 84 12.83 -53.94 10.41
C ILE A 84 12.46 -53.05 9.21
N ALA A 85 11.18 -52.82 8.97
CA ALA A 85 10.73 -51.93 7.90
C ALA A 85 11.21 -50.48 8.08
N LYS A 86 11.32 -49.99 9.33
CA LYS A 86 11.88 -48.67 9.64
C LYS A 86 13.41 -48.66 9.49
N ILE A 87 14.11 -49.68 9.99
CA ILE A 87 15.56 -49.85 9.88
C ILE A 87 16.00 -49.80 8.41
N ARG A 88 15.31 -50.52 7.52
CA ARG A 88 15.61 -50.52 6.08
C ARG A 88 15.44 -49.18 5.38
N ARG A 89 14.78 -48.20 6.01
CA ARG A 89 14.64 -46.83 5.51
C ARG A 89 15.74 -45.89 6.02
N ILE A 90 16.50 -46.31 7.02
CA ILE A 90 17.63 -45.55 7.56
C ILE A 90 18.82 -45.76 6.62
N LEU A 91 19.36 -44.67 6.10
CA LEU A 91 20.57 -44.69 5.30
C LEU A 91 21.78 -44.93 6.22
N ILE A 92 22.58 -45.95 5.94
CA ILE A 92 23.83 -46.22 6.69
C ILE A 92 25.00 -45.92 5.77
N LEU A 93 25.89 -45.03 6.20
CA LEU A 93 27.09 -44.62 5.45
C LEU A 93 28.36 -44.95 6.26
N PRO A 94 29.44 -45.44 5.63
CA PRO A 94 30.74 -45.50 6.26
C PRO A 94 31.33 -44.08 6.41
N ASN A 95 31.72 -43.72 7.63
CA ASN A 95 32.52 -42.54 7.94
C ASN A 95 33.85 -43.02 8.52
N ILE A 96 34.97 -42.69 7.89
CA ILE A 96 36.28 -43.11 8.38
C ILE A 96 36.94 -41.89 9.03
N GLU A 97 37.29 -42.01 10.30
CA GLU A 97 38.02 -40.97 11.02
C GLU A 97 39.52 -41.26 11.02
N PHE A 98 40.30 -40.29 10.54
CA PHE A 98 41.74 -40.33 10.48
C PHE A 98 42.35 -39.26 11.40
N ARG A 99 43.53 -39.55 11.95
CA ARG A 99 44.40 -38.52 12.53
C ARG A 99 45.51 -38.15 11.56
N LEU A 100 45.57 -36.87 11.20
CA LEU A 100 46.58 -36.36 10.28
C LEU A 100 47.95 -36.25 10.94
N HIS A 101 49.00 -36.31 10.12
CA HIS A 101 50.38 -36.07 10.55
C HIS A 101 50.62 -34.62 11.01
N ASP A 102 49.80 -33.66 10.61
CA ASP A 102 49.93 -32.27 11.03
C ASP A 102 49.60 -32.09 12.53
N LEU A 103 50.40 -31.31 13.26
CA LEU A 103 50.18 -31.00 14.68
C LEU A 103 49.78 -29.53 14.81
N VAL A 104 48.73 -29.26 15.59
CA VAL A 104 48.26 -27.91 15.89
C VAL A 104 48.05 -27.83 17.39
N ASN A 105 48.73 -26.91 18.07
CA ASN A 105 48.63 -26.72 19.53
C ASN A 105 48.79 -28.04 20.34
N GLY A 106 49.69 -28.91 19.90
CA GLY A 106 49.95 -30.20 20.57
C GLY A 106 48.92 -31.29 20.30
N ARG A 107 47.96 -31.08 19.39
CA ARG A 107 46.94 -32.07 18.98
C ARG A 107 47.01 -32.37 17.50
N ARG A 108 46.64 -33.60 17.13
CA ARG A 108 46.54 -34.04 15.74
C ARG A 108 45.17 -33.67 15.21
N ILE A 109 45.11 -33.26 13.95
CA ILE A 109 43.86 -32.84 13.30
C ILE A 109 43.06 -34.08 12.91
N ASN A 110 41.81 -34.15 13.35
CA ASN A 110 40.85 -35.17 12.92
C ASN A 110 40.38 -34.88 11.48
N PHE A 111 40.22 -35.94 10.69
CA PHE A 111 39.88 -35.84 9.27
C PHE A 111 38.94 -36.98 8.89
N HIS A 112 37.76 -36.64 8.38
CA HIS A 112 36.70 -37.58 8.10
C HIS A 112 36.51 -37.80 6.61
N VAL A 113 36.29 -39.05 6.22
CA VAL A 113 35.91 -39.42 4.86
C VAL A 113 34.61 -40.22 4.93
N ILE A 114 33.50 -39.59 4.53
CA ILE A 114 32.20 -40.26 4.40
C ILE A 114 32.08 -40.78 2.97
N MET A 115 31.87 -42.08 2.81
CA MET A 115 31.74 -42.71 1.50
C MET A 115 30.31 -43.16 1.21
N SER A 116 29.98 -43.34 -0.07
CA SER A 116 28.68 -43.84 -0.51
C SER A 116 28.50 -45.31 -0.10
N ASN A 117 27.30 -45.66 0.35
CA ASN A 117 26.88 -47.04 0.57
C ASN A 117 26.77 -47.88 -0.71
N GLU A 118 26.99 -47.27 -1.88
CA GLU A 118 27.07 -47.94 -3.20
C GLU A 118 28.52 -48.30 -3.60
N ILE A 119 29.48 -48.16 -2.69
CA ILE A 119 30.84 -48.68 -2.87
C ILE A 119 30.92 -50.03 -2.19
N GLU A 120 31.47 -51.02 -2.88
CA GLU A 120 31.70 -52.34 -2.28
C GLU A 120 32.67 -52.22 -1.10
N ILE A 121 32.37 -52.91 0.01
CA ILE A 121 33.20 -52.88 1.22
C ILE A 121 34.65 -53.26 0.90
N GLN A 122 34.84 -54.28 0.04
CA GLN A 122 36.16 -54.74 -0.38
C GLN A 122 36.94 -53.64 -1.11
N ASP A 123 36.29 -52.81 -1.93
CA ASP A 123 36.96 -51.71 -2.63
C ASP A 123 37.43 -50.64 -1.64
N ILE A 124 36.65 -50.32 -0.60
CA ILE A 124 37.05 -49.38 0.45
C ILE A 124 38.28 -49.92 1.21
N GLU A 125 38.29 -51.21 1.54
CA GLU A 125 39.41 -51.85 2.25
C GLU A 125 40.66 -51.94 1.38
N GLU A 126 40.57 -52.59 0.21
CA GLU A 126 41.73 -52.95 -0.60
C GLU A 126 42.29 -51.79 -1.43
N HIS A 127 41.42 -50.89 -1.90
CA HIS A 127 41.79 -49.84 -2.85
C HIS A 127 41.77 -48.43 -2.26
N PHE A 128 41.37 -48.27 -1.00
CA PHE A 128 41.53 -47.02 -0.27
C PHE A 128 42.35 -47.22 1.01
N LEU A 129 41.80 -47.87 2.03
CA LEU A 129 42.46 -48.00 3.34
C LEU A 129 43.82 -48.70 3.26
N HIS A 130 43.90 -49.88 2.65
CA HIS A 130 45.13 -50.66 2.56
C HIS A 130 46.18 -50.06 1.62
N GLU A 131 45.81 -49.06 0.82
CA GLU A 131 46.76 -48.33 0.01
C GLU A 131 47.41 -47.17 0.76
N LEU A 132 46.77 -46.68 1.83
CA LEU A 132 47.32 -45.64 2.71
C LEU A 132 48.49 -46.18 3.54
N ASP A 133 49.48 -45.33 3.76
CA ASP A 133 50.68 -45.62 4.53
C ASP A 133 50.74 -44.81 5.82
N PHE A 134 51.26 -45.44 6.87
CA PHE A 134 51.75 -44.72 8.04
C PHE A 134 53.25 -44.97 8.22
N VAL A 135 53.97 -43.94 8.66
CA VAL A 135 55.40 -44.04 8.99
C VAL A 135 55.54 -44.68 10.37
N HIS A 136 56.45 -45.64 10.50
CA HIS A 136 56.72 -46.30 11.77
C HIS A 136 58.17 -46.18 12.26
N GLU A 137 59.09 -45.79 11.39
CA GLU A 137 60.53 -45.68 11.67
C GLU A 137 61.23 -44.92 10.55
N SER A 138 62.42 -44.39 10.84
CA SER A 138 63.28 -43.74 9.85
C SER A 138 64.74 -43.89 10.27
N GLU A 139 65.65 -43.78 9.31
CA GLU A 139 67.09 -43.81 9.53
C GLU A 139 67.73 -42.57 8.88
N PRO A 140 68.82 -42.01 9.44
CA PRO A 140 69.50 -40.88 8.82
C PRO A 140 69.86 -41.18 7.35
N PHE A 141 69.48 -40.29 6.44
CA PHE A 141 69.72 -40.36 4.99
C PHE A 141 68.93 -41.41 4.21
N GLU A 142 68.04 -42.16 4.84
CA GLU A 142 67.14 -43.13 4.18
C GLU A 142 65.73 -42.56 3.99
N LYS A 143 64.91 -43.27 3.20
CA LYS A 143 63.47 -43.00 3.16
C LYS A 143 62.79 -43.52 4.42
N ASP A 144 61.74 -42.84 4.85
CA ASP A 144 60.90 -43.30 5.95
C ASP A 144 60.36 -44.71 5.68
N PHE A 145 60.42 -45.57 6.69
CA PHE A 145 59.84 -46.90 6.64
C PHE A 145 58.35 -46.81 6.90
N THR A 146 57.57 -47.15 5.89
CA THR A 146 56.11 -47.13 5.93
C THR A 146 55.51 -48.52 6.01
N ARG A 147 54.30 -48.59 6.58
CA ARG A 147 53.45 -49.79 6.53
C ARG A 147 52.06 -49.39 6.05
N LYS A 148 51.42 -50.33 5.34
CA LYS A 148 50.02 -50.19 4.94
C LYS A 148 49.12 -50.04 6.16
N LEU A 149 48.11 -49.18 6.08
CA LEU A 149 47.09 -48.96 7.11
C LEU A 149 46.15 -50.18 7.19
N LYS A 150 46.64 -51.22 7.87
CA LYS A 150 45.94 -52.46 8.18
C LYS A 150 45.86 -52.62 9.68
N ILE A 151 44.77 -53.18 10.19
CA ILE A 151 44.61 -53.47 11.63
C ILE A 151 45.82 -54.26 12.15
N SER A 152 46.25 -55.30 11.45
CA SER A 152 47.43 -56.09 11.83
C SER A 152 48.72 -55.28 11.90
N ASN A 153 48.91 -54.30 11.00
CA ASN A 153 50.09 -53.44 11.02
C ASN A 153 50.02 -52.41 12.16
N LEU A 154 48.84 -51.89 12.48
CA LEU A 154 48.62 -51.00 13.63
C LEU A 154 48.85 -51.73 14.94
N THR A 155 48.33 -52.96 15.10
CA THR A 155 48.63 -53.81 16.27
C THR A 155 50.13 -54.06 16.42
N ASN A 156 50.82 -54.39 15.33
CA ASN A 156 52.27 -54.59 15.35
C ASN A 156 53.03 -53.30 15.73
N LEU A 157 52.56 -52.13 15.30
CA LEU A 157 53.13 -50.85 15.70
C LEU A 157 53.00 -50.66 17.21
N GLY A 158 51.81 -50.83 17.78
CA GLY A 158 51.61 -50.64 19.22
C GLY A 158 52.39 -51.64 20.07
N LYS A 159 52.50 -52.90 19.63
CA LYS A 159 53.38 -53.89 20.28
C LYS A 159 54.83 -53.42 20.29
N LYS A 160 55.35 -52.98 19.14
CA LYS A 160 56.73 -52.46 19.02
C LYS A 160 56.94 -51.25 19.93
N LEU A 161 55.99 -50.32 19.98
CA LEU A 161 56.08 -49.12 20.82
C LEU A 161 56.07 -49.45 22.31
N LYS A 162 55.25 -50.41 22.76
CA LYS A 162 55.25 -50.87 24.15
C LYS A 162 56.54 -51.58 24.55
N GLU A 163 57.15 -52.32 23.63
CA GLU A 163 58.47 -52.93 23.84
C GLU A 163 59.58 -51.87 23.97
N GLN A 164 59.49 -50.78 23.20
CA GLN A 164 60.47 -49.69 23.20
C GLN A 164 60.27 -48.69 24.35
N GLN A 165 59.01 -48.44 24.74
CA GLN A 165 58.59 -47.43 25.72
C GLN A 165 57.51 -48.04 26.63
N PRO A 166 57.89 -48.60 27.80
CA PRO A 166 56.96 -49.26 28.72
C PRO A 166 55.85 -48.37 29.30
N GLU A 167 55.94 -47.05 29.15
CA GLU A 167 54.94 -46.08 29.60
C GLU A 167 53.63 -46.13 28.79
N PHE A 168 53.67 -46.67 27.56
CA PHE A 168 52.45 -46.89 26.79
C PHE A 168 51.57 -47.97 27.45
N SER A 169 50.34 -47.59 27.78
CA SER A 169 49.33 -48.44 28.41
C SER A 169 48.16 -48.73 27.47
N GLY A 170 47.48 -49.86 27.70
CA GLY A 170 46.37 -50.33 26.86
C GLY A 170 46.75 -51.46 25.89
N ASP A 171 45.77 -51.86 25.09
CA ASP A 171 45.93 -52.93 24.09
C ASP A 171 46.85 -52.50 22.94
N ASP A 172 47.50 -53.46 22.29
CA ASP A 172 48.46 -53.20 21.23
C ASP A 172 47.83 -52.44 20.05
N LEU A 173 46.57 -52.75 19.72
CA LEU A 173 45.83 -52.01 18.69
C LEU A 173 45.50 -50.57 19.11
N PHE A 174 45.15 -50.36 20.39
CA PHE A 174 44.88 -49.02 20.93
C PHE A 174 46.13 -48.13 20.81
N VAL A 175 47.29 -48.61 21.28
CA VAL A 175 48.55 -47.85 21.20
C VAL A 175 48.95 -47.59 19.74
N GLY A 176 48.78 -48.59 18.87
CA GLY A 176 49.01 -48.44 17.43
C GLY A 176 48.15 -47.36 16.79
N MET A 177 46.83 -47.39 17.00
CA MET A 177 45.90 -46.39 16.46
C MET A 177 46.10 -45.01 17.09
N ALA A 178 46.43 -44.93 18.38
CA ALA A 178 46.61 -43.66 19.07
C ALA A 178 47.83 -42.88 18.57
N THR A 179 48.83 -43.59 18.03
CA THR A 179 50.11 -43.02 17.58
C THR A 179 50.24 -42.94 16.07
N ALA A 180 49.54 -43.80 15.32
CA ALA A 180 49.54 -43.77 13.86
C ALA A 180 48.97 -42.45 13.33
N THR A 181 49.61 -41.94 12.27
CA THR A 181 49.14 -40.76 11.54
C THR A 181 49.23 -41.02 10.05
N VAL A 182 48.35 -40.35 9.30
CA VAL A 182 48.30 -40.43 7.84
C VAL A 182 48.48 -39.06 7.21
N GLN A 183 49.04 -39.04 6.01
CA GLN A 183 49.26 -37.80 5.26
C GLN A 183 47.96 -37.37 4.57
N ASN A 184 47.51 -36.12 4.81
CA ASN A 184 46.30 -35.59 4.17
C ASN A 184 46.39 -35.58 2.62
N LYS A 185 47.61 -35.52 2.08
CA LYS A 185 47.86 -35.63 0.63
C LYS A 185 47.56 -37.02 0.12
N GLU A 186 48.01 -38.05 0.81
CA GLU A 186 47.83 -39.43 0.40
C GLU A 186 46.35 -39.80 0.35
N ILE A 187 45.58 -39.42 1.36
CA ILE A 187 44.11 -39.58 1.35
C ILE A 187 43.50 -38.96 0.09
N SER A 188 43.87 -37.72 -0.23
CA SER A 188 43.33 -37.01 -1.39
C SER A 188 43.71 -37.69 -2.71
N ASP A 189 44.96 -38.14 -2.83
CA ASP A 189 45.50 -38.79 -4.02
C ASP A 189 44.83 -40.16 -4.26
N LYS A 190 44.63 -40.95 -3.21
CA LYS A 190 43.96 -42.27 -3.29
C LYS A 190 42.47 -42.17 -3.62
N LEU A 191 41.80 -41.14 -3.13
CA LEU A 191 40.39 -40.89 -3.47
C LEU A 191 40.17 -40.45 -4.93
N GLN A 192 41.22 -40.15 -5.70
CA GLN A 192 41.11 -39.89 -7.15
C GLN A 192 40.88 -41.15 -8.00
N ASP A 193 40.92 -42.35 -7.39
CA ASP A 193 40.61 -43.58 -8.10
C ASP A 193 39.19 -43.52 -8.71
N PRO A 194 38.99 -43.91 -9.98
CA PRO A 194 37.69 -43.90 -10.64
C PRO A 194 36.57 -44.60 -9.88
N ARG A 195 36.88 -45.63 -9.06
CA ARG A 195 35.90 -46.34 -8.23
C ARG A 195 35.20 -45.42 -7.22
N PHE A 196 35.90 -44.40 -6.72
CA PHE A 196 35.38 -43.49 -5.69
C PHE A 196 34.86 -42.17 -6.25
N LYS A 197 34.99 -41.94 -7.57
CA LYS A 197 34.57 -40.70 -8.21
C LYS A 197 33.12 -40.37 -7.85
N ASN A 198 32.89 -39.18 -7.29
CA ASN A 198 31.58 -38.70 -6.83
C ASN A 198 30.92 -39.52 -5.72
N LYS A 199 31.64 -40.46 -5.09
CA LYS A 199 31.12 -41.37 -4.07
C LYS A 199 31.76 -41.17 -2.68
N TYR A 200 32.36 -40.00 -2.44
CA TYR A 200 32.86 -39.62 -1.11
C TYR A 200 32.73 -38.11 -0.88
N ILE A 201 32.74 -37.71 0.39
CA ILE A 201 32.90 -36.34 0.84
C ILE A 201 33.85 -36.29 2.02
N ILE A 202 34.61 -35.20 2.11
CA ILE A 202 35.62 -34.99 3.15
C ILE A 202 35.12 -33.97 4.16
N GLY A 203 35.26 -34.28 5.44
CA GLY A 203 34.90 -33.41 6.55
C GLY A 203 36.07 -33.18 7.50
N VAL A 204 36.10 -32.02 8.14
CA VAL A 204 37.03 -31.74 9.24
C VAL A 204 36.29 -31.00 10.36
N PRO A 205 36.59 -31.25 11.64
CA PRO A 205 36.05 -30.49 12.75
C PRO A 205 36.90 -29.23 12.99
N PRO A 206 36.50 -28.04 12.48
CA PRO A 206 37.36 -26.87 12.55
C PRO A 206 37.52 -26.36 13.99
N ASP A 207 36.52 -26.56 14.84
CA ASP A 207 36.48 -25.94 16.18
C ASP A 207 37.37 -26.65 17.20
N GLU A 208 37.77 -27.90 16.94
CA GLU A 208 38.65 -28.67 17.82
C GLU A 208 40.06 -28.08 17.86
N ASP A 209 40.66 -27.86 16.69
CA ASP A 209 42.06 -27.42 16.58
C ASP A 209 42.28 -26.31 15.54
N LEU A 210 41.73 -26.44 14.32
CA LEU A 210 42.02 -25.54 13.20
C LEU A 210 41.61 -24.08 13.44
N SER A 211 40.51 -23.86 14.16
CA SER A 211 39.98 -22.52 14.47
C SER A 211 40.91 -21.71 15.37
N LYS A 212 41.74 -22.39 16.18
CA LYS A 212 42.71 -21.80 17.10
C LYS A 212 43.96 -21.27 16.39
N ILE A 213 44.21 -21.66 15.15
CA ILE A 213 45.31 -21.13 14.35
C ILE A 213 44.97 -19.69 13.97
N GLU A 214 45.78 -18.73 14.42
CA GLU A 214 45.69 -17.34 13.98
C GLU A 214 45.84 -17.28 12.45
N TRP A 215 44.95 -16.54 11.79
CA TRP A 215 44.91 -16.53 10.32
C TRP A 215 46.20 -16.00 9.69
N ALA A 216 46.83 -15.02 10.32
CA ALA A 216 48.10 -14.44 9.91
C ALA A 216 49.27 -15.03 10.71
N SER A 217 49.44 -16.36 10.64
CA SER A 217 50.52 -17.09 11.32
C SER A 217 51.33 -17.94 10.35
N GLN A 218 52.43 -18.53 10.84
CA GLN A 218 53.22 -19.51 10.07
C GLN A 218 52.40 -20.77 9.72
N GLU A 219 51.36 -21.08 10.48
CA GLU A 219 50.49 -22.25 10.28
C GLU A 219 49.32 -21.97 9.33
N HIS A 220 49.21 -20.76 8.77
CA HIS A 220 48.14 -20.35 7.84
C HIS A 220 47.90 -21.38 6.74
N MET A 221 48.97 -21.88 6.12
CA MET A 221 48.87 -22.81 5.00
C MET A 221 48.27 -24.16 5.41
N ILE A 222 48.50 -24.62 6.65
CA ILE A 222 47.91 -25.86 7.17
C ILE A 222 46.39 -25.69 7.25
N ARG A 223 45.93 -24.65 7.96
CA ARG A 223 44.50 -24.35 8.11
C ARG A 223 43.83 -24.16 6.74
N LYS A 224 44.44 -23.36 5.88
CA LYS A 224 43.89 -23.05 4.56
C LYS A 224 43.75 -24.28 3.67
N LEU A 225 44.81 -25.08 3.54
CA LEU A 225 44.80 -26.25 2.64
C LEU A 225 43.85 -27.34 3.14
N ILE A 226 43.77 -27.57 4.45
CA ILE A 226 42.87 -28.58 5.01
C ILE A 226 41.40 -28.18 4.77
N ILE A 227 41.04 -26.91 5.02
CA ILE A 227 39.67 -26.43 4.74
C ILE A 227 39.38 -26.40 3.23
N GLN A 228 40.36 -26.09 2.37
CA GLN A 228 40.17 -26.16 0.92
C GLN A 228 39.87 -27.59 0.45
N LYS A 229 40.49 -28.60 1.06
CA LYS A 229 40.27 -30.02 0.77
C LYS A 229 38.93 -30.53 1.28
N SER A 230 38.40 -29.98 2.38
CA SER A 230 37.13 -30.44 2.93
C SER A 230 35.95 -30.01 2.04
N ASN A 231 34.95 -30.87 1.94
CA ASN A 231 33.67 -30.58 1.32
C ASN A 231 32.68 -30.00 2.34
N PHE A 232 32.79 -30.38 3.60
CA PHE A 232 31.95 -29.92 4.70
C PHE A 232 32.78 -29.73 5.99
N LEU A 233 32.18 -29.13 7.02
CA LEU A 233 32.79 -28.95 8.33
C LEU A 233 31.95 -29.62 9.41
N PHE A 234 32.57 -30.34 10.33
CA PHE A 234 31.89 -30.86 11.53
C PHE A 234 31.85 -29.76 12.59
N THR A 235 30.76 -28.99 12.64
CA THR A 235 30.60 -27.93 13.63
C THR A 235 29.13 -27.66 13.93
N SER A 236 28.86 -27.38 15.21
CA SER A 236 27.58 -26.84 15.68
C SER A 236 27.69 -25.41 16.18
N ASN A 237 28.86 -24.78 16.06
CA ASN A 237 29.10 -23.41 16.52
C ASN A 237 28.46 -22.41 15.53
N PRO A 238 27.53 -21.54 15.99
CA PRO A 238 26.85 -20.59 15.11
C PRO A 238 27.79 -19.64 14.35
N ASN A 239 28.92 -19.24 14.94
CA ASN A 239 29.89 -18.38 14.27
C ASN A 239 30.67 -19.15 13.21
N SER A 240 31.06 -20.39 13.49
CA SER A 240 31.75 -21.24 12.51
C SER A 240 30.84 -21.57 11.33
N ILE A 241 29.54 -21.78 11.57
CA ILE A 241 28.53 -21.96 10.52
C ILE A 241 28.42 -20.70 9.64
N LYS A 242 28.29 -19.51 10.23
CA LYS A 242 28.26 -18.24 9.48
C LYS A 242 29.53 -18.01 8.67
N TRP A 243 30.69 -18.32 9.25
CA TRP A 243 31.97 -18.24 8.57
C TRP A 243 32.04 -19.20 7.37
N ALA A 244 31.60 -20.44 7.54
CA ALA A 244 31.59 -21.47 6.50
C ALA A 244 30.67 -21.13 5.30
N LEU A 245 29.66 -20.28 5.55
CA LEU A 245 28.76 -19.70 4.56
C LEU A 245 29.28 -18.37 3.97
N GLY A 246 30.50 -17.93 4.32
CA GLY A 246 31.10 -16.70 3.80
C GLY A 246 30.50 -15.40 4.35
N LYS A 247 29.64 -15.46 5.37
CA LYS A 247 28.87 -14.31 5.88
C LYS A 247 29.71 -13.26 6.64
N PHE A 248 30.97 -13.59 6.96
CA PHE A 248 31.92 -12.64 7.58
C PHE A 248 32.87 -11.99 6.56
N ASN A 249 32.84 -12.43 5.31
CA ASN A 249 33.62 -11.80 4.23
C ASN A 249 32.86 -10.60 3.65
N LYS A 250 33.57 -9.70 2.95
CA LYS A 250 32.94 -8.56 2.27
C LYS A 250 31.91 -9.03 1.24
N THR A 251 32.25 -10.08 0.51
CA THR A 251 31.34 -10.79 -0.40
C THR A 251 31.52 -12.29 -0.23
N THR A 252 30.48 -13.06 -0.60
CA THR A 252 30.51 -14.53 -0.59
C THR A 252 31.57 -15.07 -1.56
N GLU A 253 31.81 -14.37 -2.68
CA GLU A 253 32.81 -14.71 -3.68
C GLU A 253 34.23 -14.65 -3.13
N ASP A 254 34.54 -13.74 -2.21
CA ASP A 254 35.85 -13.67 -1.55
C ASP A 254 36.13 -14.94 -0.75
N TYR A 255 35.13 -15.43 -0.01
CA TYR A 255 35.24 -16.70 0.72
C TYR A 255 35.46 -17.87 -0.25
N ILE A 256 34.67 -17.95 -1.32
CA ILE A 256 34.79 -19.01 -2.33
C ILE A 256 36.15 -18.96 -3.04
N LYS A 257 36.67 -17.77 -3.36
CA LYS A 257 38.01 -17.63 -3.95
C LYS A 257 39.09 -18.20 -3.03
N GLU A 258 38.96 -17.95 -1.74
CA GLU A 258 39.90 -18.41 -0.72
C GLU A 258 39.76 -19.90 -0.41
N PHE A 259 38.55 -20.40 -0.14
CA PHE A 259 38.28 -21.76 0.35
C PHE A 259 37.69 -22.72 -0.69
N LYS A 260 37.55 -22.27 -1.93
CA LYS A 260 37.12 -23.00 -3.14
C LYS A 260 35.64 -23.35 -3.21
N SER A 261 34.94 -23.38 -2.08
CA SER A 261 33.50 -23.56 -2.00
C SER A 261 33.00 -23.06 -0.66
N LEU A 262 31.70 -22.78 -0.57
CA LEU A 262 31.04 -22.76 0.73
C LEU A 262 31.15 -24.16 1.37
N LYS A 263 31.16 -24.21 2.70
CA LYS A 263 31.29 -25.47 3.43
C LYS A 263 30.02 -25.69 4.25
N PRO A 264 29.12 -26.62 3.85
CA PRO A 264 28.02 -27.03 4.72
C PRO A 264 28.56 -27.52 6.06
N CYS A 265 27.82 -27.22 7.13
CA CYS A 265 28.18 -27.64 8.48
C CYS A 265 27.32 -28.81 8.90
N ILE A 266 27.93 -29.97 9.13
CA ILE A 266 27.27 -31.18 9.63
C ILE A 266 27.58 -31.29 11.12
N TRP A 267 26.69 -31.89 11.88
CA TRP A 267 26.95 -32.25 13.27
C TRP A 267 26.41 -33.65 13.56
N GLY A 268 26.90 -34.26 14.63
CA GLY A 268 26.46 -35.56 15.08
C GLY A 268 26.61 -35.67 16.59
N SER A 269 26.12 -36.78 17.15
CA SER A 269 26.24 -37.03 18.58
C SER A 269 27.67 -37.31 19.02
N ASP A 270 28.55 -37.78 18.11
CA ASP A 270 29.90 -38.22 18.48
C ASP A 270 29.82 -39.26 19.62
N ALA A 271 28.90 -40.22 19.44
CA ALA A 271 28.49 -41.14 20.49
C ALA A 271 29.48 -42.29 20.62
N HIS A 272 30.09 -42.42 21.81
CA HIS A 272 30.94 -43.54 22.21
C HIS A 272 30.28 -44.46 23.24
N ASP A 273 29.09 -44.10 23.72
CA ASP A 273 28.29 -44.85 24.68
C ASP A 273 26.80 -44.76 24.34
N PHE A 274 25.99 -45.58 25.02
CA PHE A 274 24.55 -45.67 24.73
C PHE A 274 23.75 -44.43 25.13
N GLU A 275 24.22 -43.62 26.08
CA GLU A 275 23.50 -42.44 26.56
C GLU A 275 23.59 -41.29 25.54
N LYS A 276 24.74 -41.19 24.84
CA LYS A 276 24.98 -40.16 23.84
C LYS A 276 24.38 -40.45 22.46
N LEU A 277 23.93 -41.69 22.19
CA LEU A 277 23.39 -42.09 20.87
C LEU A 277 22.26 -41.16 20.38
N PHE A 278 22.56 -40.41 19.32
CA PHE A 278 21.64 -39.46 18.67
C PHE A 278 21.21 -38.26 19.53
N GLU A 279 21.89 -38.02 20.64
CA GLU A 279 21.63 -36.91 21.56
C GLU A 279 22.85 -35.97 21.60
N PRO A 280 23.02 -35.10 20.57
CA PRO A 280 24.09 -34.12 20.56
C PRO A 280 23.89 -33.03 21.62
N ASP A 281 24.99 -32.49 22.12
CA ASP A 281 24.99 -31.42 23.12
C ASP A 281 24.08 -30.25 22.74
N LEU A 282 23.39 -29.70 23.75
CA LEU A 282 22.50 -28.54 23.63
C LEU A 282 21.36 -28.73 22.60
N GLU A 283 20.92 -29.97 22.36
CA GLU A 283 19.88 -30.31 21.37
C GLU A 283 20.23 -29.83 19.94
N ARG A 284 21.52 -29.78 19.61
CA ARG A 284 22.01 -29.33 18.30
C ARG A 284 21.92 -30.44 17.25
N TYR A 285 20.71 -30.93 17.01
CA TYR A 285 20.46 -31.96 15.99
C TYR A 285 20.83 -31.46 14.60
N CYS A 286 21.43 -32.32 13.78
CA CYS A 286 21.68 -32.02 12.38
C CYS A 286 20.45 -32.40 11.54
N TRP A 287 19.85 -31.40 10.91
CA TRP A 287 18.75 -31.56 9.99
C TRP A 287 19.25 -31.34 8.56
N ILE A 288 18.97 -32.29 7.68
CA ILE A 288 19.31 -32.19 6.25
C ILE A 288 18.03 -32.28 5.41
N LYS A 289 17.85 -31.32 4.49
CA LYS A 289 16.75 -31.26 3.52
C LYS A 289 17.16 -31.94 2.22
N ALA A 290 17.08 -33.25 2.20
CA ALA A 290 17.40 -34.07 1.04
C ALA A 290 16.72 -35.43 1.10
N ASP A 291 16.76 -36.16 0.00
CA ASP A 291 16.48 -37.60 0.01
C ASP A 291 17.50 -38.34 0.87
N THR A 292 17.10 -39.45 1.48
CA THR A 292 17.95 -40.30 2.32
C THR A 292 18.85 -41.19 1.46
N THR A 293 19.71 -40.56 0.67
CA THR A 293 20.74 -41.21 -0.18
C THR A 293 22.05 -40.44 -0.08
N PHE A 294 23.15 -41.06 -0.51
CA PHE A 294 24.45 -40.37 -0.59
C PHE A 294 24.40 -39.17 -1.55
N GLU A 295 23.71 -39.28 -2.69
CA GLU A 295 23.47 -38.14 -3.59
C GLU A 295 22.69 -37.02 -2.91
N GLY A 296 21.77 -37.35 -1.99
CA GLY A 296 21.09 -36.38 -1.13
C GLY A 296 22.07 -35.62 -0.21
N VAL A 297 23.08 -36.30 0.35
CA VAL A 297 24.17 -35.63 1.08
C VAL A 297 24.93 -34.69 0.15
N ARG A 298 25.26 -35.12 -1.07
CA ARG A 298 25.97 -34.25 -2.03
C ARG A 298 25.20 -32.98 -2.40
N GLN A 299 23.87 -33.00 -2.36
CA GLN A 299 23.06 -31.79 -2.61
C GLN A 299 23.37 -30.64 -1.65
N ILE A 300 23.76 -30.94 -0.40
CA ILE A 300 24.08 -29.91 0.59
C ILE A 300 25.35 -29.11 0.23
N LEU A 301 26.20 -29.64 -0.67
CA LEU A 301 27.39 -28.94 -1.15
C LEU A 301 27.04 -27.77 -2.08
N TYR A 302 25.88 -27.80 -2.72
CA TYR A 302 25.43 -26.77 -3.67
C TYR A 302 24.62 -25.68 -2.98
N GLU A 303 23.77 -26.05 -2.02
CA GLU A 303 22.84 -25.14 -1.33
C GLU A 303 22.95 -25.30 0.20
N PRO A 304 24.12 -25.03 0.81
CA PRO A 304 24.40 -25.39 2.20
C PRO A 304 23.49 -24.66 3.21
N GLU A 305 23.20 -23.38 2.98
CA GLU A 305 22.35 -22.56 3.86
C GLU A 305 20.89 -23.03 3.87
N GLU A 306 20.36 -23.44 2.71
CA GLU A 306 18.96 -23.84 2.54
C GLU A 306 18.69 -25.31 2.90
N ARG A 307 19.74 -26.12 2.99
CA ARG A 307 19.62 -27.59 3.14
C ARG A 307 20.16 -28.15 4.43
N VAL A 308 20.92 -27.39 5.21
CA VAL A 308 21.45 -27.87 6.49
C VAL A 308 21.07 -26.93 7.61
N PHE A 309 20.51 -27.49 8.67
CA PHE A 309 20.14 -26.75 9.86
C PHE A 309 20.64 -27.49 11.11
N ILE A 310 21.32 -26.77 12.00
CA ILE A 310 21.81 -27.32 13.27
C ILE A 310 21.02 -26.70 14.42
N GLY A 311 20.27 -27.52 15.15
CA GLY A 311 19.43 -27.06 16.27
C GLY A 311 18.26 -27.99 16.55
N LYS A 312 17.40 -27.58 17.49
CA LYS A 312 16.25 -28.38 17.94
C LYS A 312 15.32 -28.77 16.78
N GLU A 313 14.91 -27.78 15.98
CA GLU A 313 13.99 -27.95 14.85
C GLU A 313 14.12 -26.79 13.84
N PRO A 314 14.10 -27.05 12.52
CA PRO A 314 14.04 -26.01 11.50
C PRO A 314 12.77 -25.14 11.62
N GLU A 315 12.92 -23.82 11.46
CA GLU A 315 11.83 -22.84 11.64
C GLU A 315 10.58 -23.16 10.81
N ILE A 316 10.76 -23.58 9.56
CA ILE A 316 9.65 -23.94 8.66
C ILE A 316 8.79 -25.10 9.20
N LEU A 317 9.40 -26.07 9.90
CA LEU A 317 8.63 -27.17 10.50
C LEU A 317 7.80 -26.68 11.69
N ALA A 318 8.37 -25.79 12.51
CA ALA A 318 7.65 -25.16 13.61
C ALA A 318 6.49 -24.28 13.09
N LEU A 319 6.72 -23.51 12.02
CA LEU A 319 5.71 -22.67 11.38
C LEU A 319 4.52 -23.49 10.86
N VAL A 320 4.80 -24.60 10.17
CA VAL A 320 3.77 -25.52 9.65
C VAL A 320 2.98 -26.15 10.79
N ARG A 321 3.67 -26.65 11.84
CA ARG A 321 3.02 -27.25 13.01
C ARG A 321 2.08 -26.27 13.70
N ASN A 322 2.47 -25.00 13.81
CA ASN A 322 1.69 -23.98 14.49
C ASN A 322 0.56 -23.40 13.63
N ASN A 323 0.54 -23.66 12.32
CA ASN A 323 -0.47 -23.13 11.38
C ASN A 323 -1.07 -24.23 10.47
N PRO A 324 -1.59 -25.33 11.02
CA PRO A 324 -1.99 -26.50 10.22
C PRO A 324 -3.14 -26.21 9.23
N THR A 325 -3.93 -25.15 9.44
CA THR A 325 -5.00 -24.71 8.55
C THR A 325 -4.49 -24.05 7.26
N LYS A 326 -3.23 -23.61 7.21
CA LYS A 326 -2.63 -22.89 6.08
C LYS A 326 -1.84 -23.78 5.11
N TYR A 327 -1.58 -25.03 5.50
CA TYR A 327 -0.77 -25.97 4.71
C TYR A 327 -1.57 -27.22 4.35
N PHE A 328 -1.40 -27.70 3.13
CA PHE A 328 -1.94 -28.96 2.65
C PHE A 328 -0.80 -29.95 2.37
N SER A 329 -1.11 -31.25 2.43
CA SER A 329 -0.11 -32.31 2.30
C SER A 329 -0.30 -33.16 1.04
N LYS A 330 -1.54 -33.27 0.55
CA LYS A 330 -1.88 -34.21 -0.52
C LYS A 330 -3.10 -33.74 -1.30
N ILE A 331 -3.09 -33.99 -2.60
CA ILE A 331 -4.28 -33.97 -3.45
C ILE A 331 -4.55 -35.37 -3.99
N GLU A 332 -5.81 -35.74 -4.05
CA GLU A 332 -6.32 -36.95 -4.70
C GLU A 332 -7.37 -36.56 -5.73
N ILE A 333 -7.25 -37.09 -6.95
CA ILE A 333 -8.22 -36.87 -8.03
C ILE A 333 -8.67 -38.23 -8.52
N ARG A 334 -9.98 -38.46 -8.52
CA ARG A 334 -10.57 -39.76 -8.85
C ARG A 334 -11.85 -39.62 -9.67
N PRO A 335 -12.21 -40.63 -10.48
CA PRO A 335 -13.53 -40.68 -11.10
C PRO A 335 -14.62 -40.85 -10.04
N VAL A 336 -15.78 -40.24 -10.26
CA VAL A 336 -16.98 -40.52 -9.45
C VAL A 336 -17.48 -41.95 -9.73
N GLU A 337 -18.12 -42.58 -8.75
CA GLU A 337 -18.55 -43.99 -8.86
C GLU A 337 -19.45 -44.28 -10.08
N SER A 338 -20.24 -43.30 -10.53
CA SER A 338 -21.13 -43.43 -11.68
C SER A 338 -20.43 -43.35 -13.05
N TYR A 339 -19.13 -43.05 -13.10
CA TYR A 339 -18.43 -42.87 -14.37
C TYR A 339 -18.06 -44.20 -15.02
N ASN A 340 -18.60 -44.44 -16.22
CA ASN A 340 -18.42 -45.67 -16.99
C ASN A 340 -17.28 -45.59 -18.04
N GLY A 341 -16.43 -44.56 -17.99
CA GLY A 341 -15.28 -44.43 -18.90
C GLY A 341 -15.59 -43.95 -20.32
N LYS A 342 -16.85 -43.62 -20.65
CA LYS A 342 -17.28 -43.27 -22.02
C LYS A 342 -16.52 -42.09 -22.66
N ASN A 343 -15.94 -41.18 -21.87
CA ASN A 343 -15.22 -39.99 -22.35
C ASN A 343 -13.71 -40.05 -22.08
N GLY A 344 -13.15 -41.27 -22.03
CA GLY A 344 -11.73 -41.54 -21.87
C GLY A 344 -11.27 -41.63 -20.41
N LYS A 345 -10.01 -42.01 -20.22
CA LYS A 345 -9.37 -42.08 -18.89
C LYS A 345 -8.66 -40.76 -18.61
N TRP A 346 -9.13 -40.05 -17.58
CA TRP A 346 -8.51 -38.84 -17.05
C TRP A 346 -8.28 -39.03 -15.56
N PHE A 347 -7.17 -38.54 -15.02
CA PHE A 347 -6.89 -38.57 -13.57
C PHE A 347 -7.24 -39.90 -12.88
N ASP A 348 -6.69 -41.02 -13.39
CA ASP A 348 -6.99 -42.37 -12.91
C ASP A 348 -6.42 -42.59 -11.49
N ASN A 349 -7.21 -42.22 -10.48
CA ASN A 349 -6.85 -42.25 -9.05
C ASN A 349 -5.48 -41.58 -8.77
N LEU A 350 -5.30 -40.39 -9.34
CA LEU A 350 -4.06 -39.65 -9.22
C LEU A 350 -3.91 -39.10 -7.79
N THR A 351 -2.87 -39.55 -7.08
CA THR A 351 -2.43 -38.97 -5.81
C THR A 351 -1.13 -38.22 -6.01
N ILE A 352 -1.07 -36.97 -5.57
CA ILE A 352 0.17 -36.19 -5.50
C ILE A 352 0.35 -35.73 -4.06
N GLU A 353 1.50 -36.06 -3.48
CA GLU A 353 1.92 -35.57 -2.17
C GLU A 353 2.83 -34.35 -2.34
N PHE A 354 2.68 -33.38 -1.44
CA PHE A 354 3.42 -32.12 -1.46
C PHE A 354 4.31 -32.00 -0.21
N ASN A 355 5.45 -31.33 -0.38
CA ASN A 355 6.18 -30.79 0.76
C ASN A 355 5.63 -29.39 1.11
N ASN A 356 5.97 -28.89 2.29
CA ASN A 356 5.47 -27.59 2.77
C ASN A 356 6.22 -26.37 2.20
N GLY A 357 7.14 -26.58 1.26
CA GLY A 357 7.92 -25.53 0.61
C GLY A 357 7.58 -25.40 -0.87
N LEU A 358 8.58 -25.02 -1.67
CA LEU A 358 8.43 -24.89 -3.11
C LEU A 358 8.30 -26.26 -3.77
N CYS A 359 7.17 -26.50 -4.44
CA CYS A 359 6.92 -27.70 -5.23
C CYS A 359 6.89 -27.34 -6.73
N GLY A 360 7.83 -27.90 -7.51
CA GLY A 360 7.85 -27.73 -8.96
C GLY A 360 7.16 -28.89 -9.67
N ILE A 361 6.12 -28.61 -10.47
CA ILE A 361 5.49 -29.62 -11.36
C ILE A 361 6.07 -29.46 -12.76
N ILE A 362 6.91 -30.41 -13.18
CA ILE A 362 7.57 -30.41 -14.50
C ILE A 362 6.96 -31.44 -15.45
N GLY A 363 7.09 -31.21 -16.76
CA GLY A 363 6.63 -32.15 -17.78
C GLY A 363 6.31 -31.47 -19.11
N ASN A 364 6.11 -32.25 -20.16
CA ASN A 364 5.85 -31.73 -21.51
C ASN A 364 4.49 -30.98 -21.59
N LYS A 365 4.32 -30.17 -22.64
CA LYS A 365 3.04 -29.50 -22.94
C LYS A 365 1.92 -30.54 -23.08
N GLY A 366 0.75 -30.26 -22.51
CA GLY A 366 -0.41 -31.16 -22.55
C GLY A 366 -0.42 -32.28 -21.49
N LYS A 367 0.59 -32.40 -20.62
CA LYS A 367 0.65 -33.41 -19.54
C LYS A 367 -0.16 -33.08 -18.27
N GLY A 368 -1.03 -32.07 -18.31
CA GLY A 368 -1.94 -31.77 -17.19
C GLY A 368 -1.39 -30.86 -16.08
N LYS A 369 -0.21 -30.23 -16.25
CA LYS A 369 0.37 -29.32 -15.23
C LYS A 369 -0.60 -28.20 -14.79
N SER A 370 -1.13 -27.46 -15.77
CA SER A 370 -2.09 -26.38 -15.51
C SER A 370 -3.41 -26.92 -14.95
N ALA A 371 -3.78 -28.16 -15.29
CA ALA A 371 -4.97 -28.78 -14.72
C ALA A 371 -4.83 -28.99 -13.21
N ILE A 372 -3.66 -29.41 -12.71
CA ILE A 372 -3.42 -29.55 -11.27
C ILE A 372 -3.51 -28.18 -10.57
N ALA A 373 -2.94 -27.13 -11.17
CA ALA A 373 -3.00 -25.78 -10.61
C ALA A 373 -4.46 -25.25 -10.56
N ASP A 374 -5.22 -25.41 -11.64
CA ASP A 374 -6.66 -25.07 -11.69
C ASP A 374 -7.46 -25.84 -10.61
N ILE A 375 -7.20 -27.14 -10.43
CA ILE A 375 -7.89 -27.97 -9.43
C ILE A 375 -7.55 -27.49 -8.01
N LEU A 376 -6.28 -27.19 -7.71
CA LEU A 376 -5.87 -26.62 -6.43
C LEU A 376 -6.56 -25.27 -6.17
N GLY A 377 -6.63 -24.39 -7.18
CA GLY A 377 -7.36 -23.12 -7.10
C GLY A 377 -8.85 -23.31 -6.79
N LEU A 378 -9.50 -24.31 -7.40
CA LEU A 378 -10.90 -24.65 -7.13
C LEU A 378 -11.10 -25.17 -5.69
N LEU A 379 -10.22 -26.06 -5.21
CA LEU A 379 -10.33 -26.68 -3.87
C LEU A 379 -9.95 -25.74 -2.73
N GLY A 380 -9.13 -24.73 -3.01
CA GLY A 380 -8.76 -23.69 -2.07
C GLY A 380 -9.57 -22.40 -2.18
N ASP A 381 -10.66 -22.41 -2.96
CA ASP A 381 -11.59 -21.29 -3.14
C ASP A 381 -10.90 -19.98 -3.57
N SER A 382 -10.04 -20.08 -4.59
CA SER A 382 -9.28 -18.92 -5.04
C SER A 382 -10.16 -17.85 -5.69
N LYS A 383 -10.08 -16.62 -5.18
CA LYS A 383 -10.94 -15.49 -5.55
C LYS A 383 -10.27 -14.58 -6.56
N VAL A 384 -9.68 -15.16 -7.60
CA VAL A 384 -8.99 -14.41 -8.66
C VAL A 384 -9.99 -13.46 -9.32
N THR A 385 -9.93 -12.19 -8.89
CA THR A 385 -10.82 -11.04 -9.12
C THR A 385 -12.31 -11.20 -8.75
N ILE A 386 -12.87 -10.15 -8.15
CA ILE A 386 -14.24 -10.07 -7.62
C ILE A 386 -15.30 -10.13 -8.74
N ASN A 387 -14.90 -9.98 -10.01
CA ASN A 387 -15.82 -9.79 -11.14
C ASN A 387 -15.69 -10.82 -12.27
N ASP A 388 -14.73 -11.74 -12.21
CA ASP A 388 -14.52 -12.71 -13.30
C ASP A 388 -14.87 -14.14 -12.90
N SER A 389 -15.68 -14.78 -13.73
CA SER A 389 -16.01 -16.20 -13.57
C SER A 389 -14.80 -17.10 -13.77
N LYS A 390 -14.81 -18.27 -13.10
CA LYS A 390 -13.87 -19.39 -13.31
C LYS A 390 -13.58 -19.63 -14.80
N ASP A 391 -14.62 -19.55 -15.65
CA ASP A 391 -14.53 -19.75 -17.08
C ASP A 391 -13.60 -18.78 -17.82
N LYS A 392 -13.46 -17.55 -17.34
CA LYS A 392 -12.63 -16.53 -17.99
C LYS A 392 -11.15 -16.73 -17.67
N LEU A 393 -10.82 -17.19 -16.46
CA LEU A 393 -9.48 -17.17 -15.90
C LEU A 393 -8.79 -18.54 -15.88
N PHE A 394 -9.54 -19.62 -15.64
CA PHE A 394 -8.95 -20.96 -15.52
C PHE A 394 -8.54 -21.49 -16.89
N SER A 395 -7.34 -22.04 -16.96
CA SER A 395 -6.72 -22.41 -18.24
C SER A 395 -7.24 -23.74 -18.79
N PHE A 396 -7.76 -24.63 -17.94
CA PHE A 396 -8.18 -25.99 -18.23
C PHE A 396 -9.61 -26.28 -17.73
N LEU A 397 -9.94 -25.94 -16.48
CA LEU A 397 -11.29 -26.14 -15.92
C LEU A 397 -12.22 -24.99 -16.33
N ASN A 398 -12.54 -24.91 -17.62
CA ASN A 398 -13.54 -23.97 -18.16
C ASN A 398 -14.47 -24.69 -19.16
N LYS A 399 -15.61 -24.07 -19.48
CA LYS A 399 -16.65 -24.59 -20.39
C LYS A 399 -16.13 -24.86 -21.80
N SER A 400 -15.10 -24.14 -22.26
CA SER A 400 -14.48 -24.36 -23.58
C SER A 400 -13.59 -25.61 -23.62
N LYS A 401 -13.19 -26.14 -22.46
CA LYS A 401 -12.27 -27.29 -22.30
C LYS A 401 -12.87 -28.39 -21.44
N PHE A 402 -12.39 -28.59 -20.21
CA PHE A 402 -12.69 -29.78 -19.42
C PHE A 402 -14.07 -29.72 -18.73
N CYS A 403 -14.67 -28.54 -18.58
CA CYS A 403 -16.04 -28.41 -18.06
C CYS A 403 -17.12 -28.59 -19.14
N LYS A 404 -16.78 -29.20 -20.28
CA LYS A 404 -17.77 -29.69 -21.25
C LYS A 404 -18.57 -30.84 -20.64
N LYS A 405 -19.84 -30.94 -21.03
CA LYS A 405 -20.73 -32.03 -20.62
C LYS A 405 -20.06 -33.39 -20.88
N GLY A 406 -20.08 -34.27 -19.89
CA GLY A 406 -19.44 -35.58 -19.95
C GLY A 406 -17.95 -35.63 -19.55
N PHE A 407 -17.32 -34.52 -19.17
CA PHE A 407 -15.91 -34.52 -18.73
C PHE A 407 -15.80 -34.22 -17.23
N ALA A 408 -15.64 -32.95 -16.82
CA ALA A 408 -15.34 -32.58 -15.43
C ALA A 408 -16.35 -33.09 -14.37
N GLU A 409 -17.63 -33.24 -14.72
CA GLU A 409 -18.68 -33.76 -13.83
C GLU A 409 -18.46 -35.23 -13.41
N ASN A 410 -17.62 -35.96 -14.14
CA ASN A 410 -17.29 -37.35 -13.88
C ASN A 410 -16.08 -37.53 -12.95
N PHE A 411 -15.49 -36.44 -12.47
CA PHE A 411 -14.29 -36.47 -11.63
C PHE A 411 -14.47 -35.57 -10.41
N GLU A 412 -13.95 -36.02 -9.28
CA GLU A 412 -13.85 -35.25 -8.06
C GLU A 412 -12.40 -35.17 -7.58
N ALA A 413 -12.11 -34.13 -6.83
CA ALA A 413 -10.82 -33.96 -6.20
C ALA A 413 -10.97 -33.67 -4.71
N ILE A 414 -10.00 -34.17 -3.96
CA ILE A 414 -9.90 -34.08 -2.50
C ILE A 414 -8.56 -33.45 -2.16
N LEU A 415 -8.58 -32.34 -1.44
CA LEU A 415 -7.39 -31.70 -0.89
C LEU A 415 -7.33 -31.97 0.61
N TYR A 416 -6.22 -32.55 1.07
CA TYR A 416 -5.98 -32.91 2.46
C TYR A 416 -5.14 -31.84 3.16
N TRP A 417 -5.72 -31.21 4.17
CA TRP A 417 -5.10 -30.16 4.97
C TRP A 417 -4.35 -30.73 6.18
N ASN A 418 -3.34 -30.03 6.69
CA ASN A 418 -2.55 -30.48 7.82
C ASN A 418 -3.31 -30.44 9.16
N ASP A 419 -4.49 -29.81 9.20
CA ASP A 419 -5.44 -29.85 10.33
C ASP A 419 -6.37 -31.07 10.28
N ASN A 420 -6.08 -32.04 9.40
CA ASN A 420 -6.87 -33.23 9.11
C ASN A 420 -8.25 -32.96 8.47
N LYS A 421 -8.55 -31.72 8.05
CA LYS A 421 -9.74 -31.41 7.26
C LYS A 421 -9.50 -31.71 5.77
N GLN A 422 -10.59 -31.79 5.02
CA GLN A 422 -10.57 -32.05 3.59
C GLN A 422 -11.44 -31.02 2.85
N SER A 423 -10.96 -30.53 1.71
CA SER A 423 -11.80 -29.83 0.72
C SER A 423 -12.15 -30.82 -0.38
N ILE A 424 -13.43 -31.04 -0.64
CA ILE A 424 -13.91 -32.01 -1.64
C ILE A 424 -14.82 -31.29 -2.63
N LYS A 425 -14.49 -31.33 -3.92
CA LYS A 425 -15.33 -30.76 -4.99
C LYS A 425 -15.29 -31.60 -6.26
N GLN A 426 -16.42 -31.67 -6.94
CA GLN A 426 -16.48 -32.11 -8.33
C GLN A 426 -15.84 -31.03 -9.24
N LEU A 427 -15.15 -31.45 -10.30
CA LEU A 427 -14.33 -30.53 -11.10
C LEU A 427 -15.16 -29.55 -11.94
N ASN A 428 -16.45 -29.82 -12.15
CA ASN A 428 -17.40 -28.95 -12.85
C ASN A 428 -18.02 -27.85 -11.97
N LYS A 429 -17.81 -27.87 -10.65
CA LYS A 429 -18.35 -26.86 -9.73
C LYS A 429 -17.64 -25.51 -9.90
N GLU A 430 -18.34 -24.44 -9.58
CA GLU A 430 -17.78 -23.09 -9.52
C GLU A 430 -17.02 -22.88 -8.18
N VAL A 431 -16.21 -21.82 -8.13
CA VAL A 431 -15.58 -21.36 -6.89
C VAL A 431 -16.65 -20.77 -5.97
N ASP A 432 -16.57 -21.05 -4.66
CA ASP A 432 -17.48 -20.46 -3.68
C ASP A 432 -16.89 -19.16 -3.13
N PHE A 433 -17.43 -18.03 -3.58
CA PHE A 433 -16.95 -16.71 -3.16
C PHE A 433 -17.29 -16.37 -1.71
N THR A 434 -18.18 -17.13 -1.06
CA THR A 434 -18.54 -16.96 0.36
C THR A 434 -17.55 -17.64 1.30
N GLU A 435 -16.83 -18.65 0.82
CA GLU A 435 -15.82 -19.37 1.59
C GLU A 435 -14.53 -18.55 1.76
N ILE A 436 -13.69 -18.98 2.70
CA ILE A 436 -12.37 -18.37 2.92
C ILE A 436 -11.43 -18.84 1.81
N GLU A 437 -10.76 -17.89 1.14
CA GLU A 437 -9.69 -18.23 0.21
C GLU A 437 -8.50 -18.83 0.98
N ARG A 438 -8.25 -20.12 0.77
CA ARG A 438 -7.14 -20.85 1.42
C ARG A 438 -5.95 -21.06 0.48
N ILE A 439 -6.16 -20.95 -0.84
CA ILE A 439 -5.10 -21.00 -1.86
C ILE A 439 -5.26 -19.78 -2.75
N LYS A 440 -4.23 -18.93 -2.82
CA LYS A 440 -4.14 -17.88 -3.83
C LYS A 440 -3.58 -18.49 -5.12
N TYR A 441 -4.45 -18.68 -6.11
CA TYR A 441 -4.07 -19.13 -7.45
C TYR A 441 -3.85 -17.90 -8.33
N ILE A 442 -2.77 -17.89 -9.11
CA ILE A 442 -2.50 -16.79 -10.05
C ILE A 442 -2.42 -17.40 -11.45
N PRO A 443 -3.53 -17.39 -12.22
CA PRO A 443 -3.55 -17.92 -13.57
C PRO A 443 -2.65 -17.13 -14.52
N GLN A 444 -2.17 -17.78 -15.58
CA GLN A 444 -1.36 -17.11 -16.60
C GLN A 444 -2.11 -15.95 -17.27
N LYS A 445 -3.38 -16.18 -17.62
CA LYS A 445 -4.21 -15.16 -18.28
C LYS A 445 -4.46 -13.94 -17.38
N PHE A 446 -4.55 -14.15 -16.06
CA PHE A 446 -4.64 -13.05 -15.10
C PHE A 446 -3.41 -12.14 -15.18
N PHE A 447 -2.19 -12.70 -15.28
CA PHE A 447 -0.98 -11.90 -15.48
C PHE A 447 -0.98 -11.16 -16.82
N GLU A 448 -1.47 -11.80 -17.89
CA GLU A 448 -1.58 -11.17 -19.21
C GLU A 448 -2.55 -9.97 -19.19
N ASP A 449 -3.72 -10.14 -18.54
CA ASP A 449 -4.72 -9.08 -18.39
C ASP A 449 -4.19 -7.93 -17.50
N LEU A 450 -3.54 -8.27 -16.37
CA LEU A 450 -2.97 -7.30 -15.42
C LEU A 450 -1.82 -6.48 -16.01
N CYS A 451 -1.06 -7.04 -16.96
CA CYS A 451 0.01 -6.35 -17.66
C CYS A 451 -0.45 -5.67 -18.96
N SER A 452 -1.73 -5.71 -19.30
CA SER A 452 -2.28 -5.01 -20.46
C SER A 452 -2.47 -3.52 -20.16
N THR A 453 -2.09 -2.65 -21.09
CA THR A 453 -2.05 -1.18 -20.91
C THR A 453 -3.43 -0.50 -20.92
N GLU A 454 -4.51 -1.26 -21.10
CA GLU A 454 -5.87 -0.71 -21.24
C GLU A 454 -6.60 -0.54 -19.90
N ASP A 455 -6.21 -1.26 -18.83
CA ASP A 455 -6.85 -1.21 -17.50
C ASP A 455 -5.85 -0.92 -16.36
N ASP A 456 -5.29 0.29 -16.40
CA ASP A 456 -4.39 0.85 -15.37
C ASP A 456 -4.99 0.83 -13.94
N GLU A 457 -6.32 0.81 -13.81
CA GLU A 457 -7.04 0.87 -12.52
C GLU A 457 -7.01 -0.45 -11.74
N HIS A 458 -7.31 -1.59 -12.38
CA HIS A 458 -7.30 -2.89 -11.71
C HIS A 458 -5.91 -3.26 -11.18
N PHE A 459 -4.86 -2.94 -11.94
CA PHE A 459 -3.49 -3.10 -11.47
C PHE A 459 -3.20 -2.22 -10.26
N LYS A 460 -3.62 -0.95 -10.29
CA LYS A 460 -3.45 -0.01 -9.16
C LYS A 460 -4.19 -0.49 -7.91
N GLU A 461 -5.41 -1.01 -8.04
CA GLU A 461 -6.18 -1.54 -6.92
C GLU A 461 -5.50 -2.76 -6.28
N GLU A 462 -5.08 -3.75 -7.06
CA GLU A 462 -4.39 -4.94 -6.52
C GLU A 462 -3.05 -4.54 -5.90
N LEU A 463 -2.32 -3.61 -6.52
CA LEU A 463 -1.08 -3.06 -5.97
C LEU A 463 -1.36 -2.37 -4.63
N ASN A 464 -2.37 -1.50 -4.54
CA ASN A 464 -2.77 -0.82 -3.30
C ASN A 464 -3.21 -1.81 -2.20
N ASN A 465 -3.92 -2.88 -2.55
CA ASN A 465 -4.34 -3.93 -1.61
C ASN A 465 -3.14 -4.72 -1.06
N VAL A 466 -2.22 -5.13 -1.94
CA VAL A 466 -0.97 -5.80 -1.54
C VAL A 466 -0.12 -4.88 -0.66
N VAL A 467 -0.02 -3.61 -1.05
CA VAL A 467 0.63 -2.53 -0.30
C VAL A 467 0.04 -2.44 1.11
N PHE A 468 -1.28 -2.28 1.22
CA PHE A 468 -1.98 -2.12 2.50
C PHE A 468 -1.95 -3.38 3.37
N SER A 469 -1.88 -4.57 2.77
CA SER A 469 -1.78 -5.84 3.51
C SER A 469 -0.49 -5.92 4.36
N ARG A 470 0.58 -5.27 3.90
CA ARG A 470 1.90 -5.25 4.56
C ARG A 470 2.10 -4.11 5.56
N VAL A 471 1.23 -3.11 5.57
CA VAL A 471 1.26 -2.03 6.57
C VAL A 471 0.99 -2.64 7.95
N GLU A 472 1.73 -2.23 8.99
CA GLU A 472 1.49 -2.72 10.34
C GLU A 472 0.11 -2.28 10.86
N ASN A 473 -0.56 -3.13 11.66
CA ASN A 473 -1.92 -2.84 12.15
C ASN A 473 -2.03 -1.50 12.91
N LYS A 474 -0.96 -1.08 13.60
CA LYS A 474 -0.90 0.21 14.30
C LYS A 474 -1.01 1.40 13.32
N ASP A 475 -0.48 1.24 12.11
CA ASP A 475 -0.41 2.28 11.09
C ASP A 475 -1.63 2.25 10.16
N LYS A 476 -2.45 1.17 10.18
CA LYS A 476 -3.71 1.06 9.42
C LYS A 476 -4.86 1.90 9.96
N LEU A 477 -4.72 2.51 11.15
CA LEU A 477 -5.76 3.33 11.80
C LEU A 477 -7.13 2.63 11.90
N GLY A 478 -7.14 1.29 12.01
CA GLY A 478 -8.36 0.47 12.11
C GLY A 478 -9.16 0.32 10.82
N LYS A 479 -8.60 0.65 9.65
CA LYS A 479 -9.24 0.52 8.34
C LYS A 479 -8.93 -0.84 7.71
N ASN A 480 -9.88 -1.37 6.94
CA ASN A 480 -9.81 -2.72 6.38
C ASN A 480 -9.26 -2.78 4.96
N ASN A 481 -9.36 -1.68 4.21
CA ASN A 481 -8.83 -1.57 2.86
C ASN A 481 -8.09 -0.23 2.67
N PHE A 482 -7.33 -0.14 1.59
CA PHE A 482 -6.50 1.02 1.28
C PHE A 482 -7.32 2.29 1.03
N ASN A 483 -8.46 2.17 0.34
CA ASN A 483 -9.31 3.31 0.01
C ASN A 483 -9.91 3.94 1.28
N ASP A 484 -10.49 3.13 2.17
CA ASP A 484 -11.01 3.59 3.47
C ASP A 484 -9.94 4.29 4.33
N PHE A 485 -8.67 3.89 4.18
CA PHE A 485 -7.54 4.50 4.86
C PHE A 485 -7.17 5.86 4.27
N VAL A 486 -7.09 5.94 2.94
CA VAL A 486 -6.85 7.20 2.25
C VAL A 486 -7.98 8.17 2.56
N ASP A 487 -9.22 7.76 2.33
CA ASP A 487 -10.41 8.59 2.55
C ASP A 487 -10.42 9.17 3.97
N TYR A 488 -10.09 8.36 4.97
CA TYR A 488 -10.02 8.82 6.36
C TYR A 488 -8.91 9.86 6.60
N LYS A 489 -7.77 9.74 5.94
CA LYS A 489 -6.68 10.72 6.06
C LYS A 489 -6.92 11.97 5.20
N THR A 490 -7.65 11.86 4.09
CA THR A 490 -7.87 12.96 3.15
C THR A 490 -9.17 13.71 3.40
N GLU A 491 -10.13 13.17 4.17
CA GLU A 491 -11.46 13.76 4.41
C GLU A 491 -11.39 15.26 4.77
N LEU A 492 -10.57 15.63 5.75
CA LEU A 492 -10.44 17.03 6.18
C LEU A 492 -9.83 17.92 5.08
N ILE A 493 -8.85 17.39 4.35
CA ILE A 493 -8.17 18.09 3.25
C ILE A 493 -9.14 18.30 2.08
N GLU A 494 -9.97 17.31 1.77
CA GLU A 494 -10.98 17.39 0.72
C GLU A 494 -12.06 18.42 1.05
N ILE A 495 -12.52 18.48 2.31
CA ILE A 495 -13.43 19.53 2.78
C ILE A 495 -12.82 20.93 2.60
N GLU A 496 -11.52 21.11 2.90
CA GLU A 496 -10.83 22.38 2.66
C GLU A 496 -10.72 22.71 1.17
N ILE A 497 -10.45 21.71 0.32
CA ILE A 497 -10.43 21.88 -1.14
C ILE A 497 -11.80 22.33 -1.67
N GLU A 498 -12.91 21.76 -1.19
CA GLU A 498 -14.26 22.19 -1.59
C GLU A 498 -14.55 23.64 -1.20
N LYS A 499 -14.16 24.07 0.01
CA LYS A 499 -14.29 25.48 0.41
C LYS A 499 -13.55 26.42 -0.53
N TYR A 500 -12.30 26.09 -0.88
CA TYR A 500 -11.55 26.89 -1.84
C TYR A 500 -12.16 26.86 -3.25
N ARG A 501 -12.77 25.75 -3.67
CA ARG A 501 -13.50 25.66 -4.95
C ARG A 501 -14.70 26.60 -4.97
N ASP A 502 -15.44 26.71 -3.87
CA ASP A 502 -16.59 27.63 -3.79
C ASP A 502 -16.15 29.09 -3.80
N THR A 503 -15.13 29.47 -3.03
CA THR A 503 -14.51 30.81 -3.12
C THR A 503 -14.04 31.13 -4.54
N LEU A 504 -13.49 30.14 -5.26
CA LEU A 504 -13.02 30.33 -6.63
C LEU A 504 -14.19 30.54 -7.62
N LYS A 505 -15.36 29.92 -7.38
CA LYS A 505 -16.57 30.18 -8.18
C LYS A 505 -17.04 31.62 -7.99
N GLU A 506 -17.15 32.08 -6.75
CA GLU A 506 -17.57 33.46 -6.40
C GLU A 506 -16.63 34.50 -7.01
N LEU A 507 -15.32 34.36 -6.80
CA LEU A 507 -14.31 35.26 -7.37
C LEU A 507 -14.38 35.31 -8.91
N ASN A 508 -14.65 34.19 -9.57
CA ASN A 508 -14.79 34.18 -11.02
C ASN A 508 -16.02 34.96 -11.50
N VAL A 509 -17.14 34.92 -10.77
CA VAL A 509 -18.33 35.72 -11.10
C VAL A 509 -18.04 37.20 -10.94
N GLU A 510 -17.45 37.62 -9.82
CA GLU A 510 -17.08 39.02 -9.56
C GLU A 510 -16.10 39.56 -10.62
N ILE A 511 -15.05 38.78 -10.96
CA ILE A 511 -14.08 39.15 -11.99
C ILE A 511 -14.77 39.32 -13.34
N LEU A 512 -15.74 38.45 -13.69
CA LEU A 512 -16.49 38.57 -14.94
C LEU A 512 -17.34 39.85 -14.97
N GLU A 513 -17.98 40.20 -13.86
CA GLU A 513 -18.77 41.44 -13.75
C GLU A 513 -17.91 42.70 -13.86
N LEU A 514 -16.76 42.73 -13.20
CA LEU A 514 -15.80 43.83 -13.31
C LEU A 514 -15.22 43.94 -14.74
N LYS A 515 -14.88 42.82 -15.37
CA LYS A 515 -14.40 42.81 -16.77
C LYS A 515 -15.45 43.29 -17.77
N LYS A 516 -16.74 43.06 -17.53
CA LYS A 516 -17.81 43.61 -18.39
C LYS A 516 -17.77 45.14 -18.40
N LYS A 517 -17.50 45.78 -17.25
CA LYS A 517 -17.37 47.25 -17.13
C LYS A 517 -16.15 47.81 -17.86
N GLU A 518 -15.13 47.00 -18.10
CA GLU A 518 -13.93 47.39 -18.86
C GLU A 518 -14.18 47.46 -20.38
N THR A 519 -15.18 46.74 -20.88
CA THR A 519 -15.48 46.63 -22.31
C THR A 519 -15.80 47.97 -22.95
N LEU A 520 -15.37 48.13 -24.21
CA LEU A 520 -15.66 49.32 -24.99
C LEU A 520 -17.17 49.55 -25.13
N GLU A 521 -17.94 48.48 -25.32
CA GLU A 521 -19.41 48.52 -25.42
C GLU A 521 -20.05 49.13 -24.17
N TYR A 522 -19.62 48.71 -22.97
CA TYR A 522 -20.13 49.26 -21.71
C TYR A 522 -19.77 50.74 -21.56
N LYS A 523 -18.51 51.10 -21.83
CA LYS A 523 -18.03 52.49 -21.76
C LYS A 523 -18.78 53.40 -22.73
N THR A 524 -18.94 52.99 -23.98
CA THR A 524 -19.71 53.74 -25.00
C THR A 524 -21.19 53.83 -24.64
N SER A 525 -21.80 52.75 -24.12
CA SER A 525 -23.17 52.79 -23.60
C SER A 525 -23.32 53.81 -22.47
N LEU A 526 -22.38 53.85 -21.52
CA LEU A 526 -22.38 54.81 -20.42
C LEU A 526 -22.25 56.26 -20.93
N GLU A 527 -21.35 56.52 -21.88
CA GLU A 527 -21.19 57.84 -22.50
C GLU A 527 -22.44 58.28 -23.27
N ASN A 528 -23.09 57.37 -24.00
CA ASN A 528 -24.36 57.63 -24.68
C ASN A 528 -25.48 57.93 -23.68
N LYS A 529 -25.52 57.27 -22.51
CA LYS A 529 -26.49 57.56 -21.45
C LYS A 529 -26.25 58.93 -20.82
N ILE A 530 -24.99 59.30 -20.54
CA ILE A 530 -24.62 60.65 -20.07
C ILE A 530 -25.04 61.69 -21.10
N LYS A 531 -24.69 61.49 -22.37
CA LYS A 531 -25.05 62.40 -23.47
C LYS A 531 -26.56 62.53 -23.62
N GLY A 532 -27.30 61.43 -23.60
CA GLY A 532 -28.76 61.44 -23.70
C GLY A 532 -29.41 62.19 -22.54
N LYS A 533 -28.88 62.07 -21.31
CA LYS A 533 -29.36 62.84 -20.15
C LYS A 533 -28.98 64.31 -20.22
N GLN A 534 -27.82 64.64 -20.76
CA GLN A 534 -27.41 66.03 -21.00
C GLN A 534 -28.28 66.68 -22.09
N ASP A 535 -28.53 65.97 -23.20
CA ASP A 535 -29.42 66.42 -24.27
C ASP A 535 -30.86 66.59 -23.75
N GLU A 536 -31.34 65.69 -22.87
CA GLU A 536 -32.64 65.81 -22.18
C GLU A 536 -32.67 67.08 -21.30
N LEU A 537 -31.61 67.34 -20.54
CA LEU A 537 -31.49 68.53 -19.70
C LEU A 537 -31.43 69.82 -20.52
N ASP A 538 -30.68 69.83 -21.62
CA ASP A 538 -30.53 70.99 -22.50
C ASP A 538 -31.83 71.30 -23.25
N ALA A 539 -32.52 70.28 -23.77
CA ALA A 539 -33.84 70.42 -24.37
C ALA A 539 -34.85 70.93 -23.35
N HIS A 540 -34.82 70.38 -22.13
CA HIS A 540 -35.68 70.83 -21.04
C HIS A 540 -35.38 72.28 -20.67
N ASN A 541 -34.12 72.71 -20.61
CA ASN A 541 -33.76 74.10 -20.35
C ASN A 541 -34.27 75.07 -21.44
N LYS A 542 -34.26 74.68 -22.72
CA LYS A 542 -34.81 75.50 -23.81
C LYS A 542 -36.32 75.72 -23.69
N ILE A 543 -37.07 74.74 -23.17
CA ILE A 543 -38.52 74.89 -22.94
C ILE A 543 -38.82 76.12 -22.06
N LYS A 544 -37.93 76.45 -21.11
CA LYS A 544 -38.07 77.63 -20.25
C LYS A 544 -37.93 78.96 -21.00
N GLU A 545 -37.19 78.99 -22.11
CA GLU A 545 -36.97 80.19 -22.92
C GLU A 545 -38.25 80.60 -23.68
N ASP A 546 -39.13 79.62 -23.96
CA ASP A 546 -40.42 79.84 -24.63
C ASP A 546 -41.53 80.31 -23.67
N PHE A 547 -41.26 80.42 -22.37
CA PHE A 547 -42.27 80.83 -21.39
C PHE A 547 -42.58 82.33 -21.54
N VAL A 548 -43.83 82.65 -21.86
CA VAL A 548 -44.29 84.04 -21.89
C VAL A 548 -44.44 84.54 -20.45
N VAL A 549 -43.63 85.53 -20.06
CA VAL A 549 -43.68 86.12 -18.72
C VAL A 549 -45.02 86.81 -18.49
N VAL A 550 -45.86 86.23 -17.63
CA VAL A 550 -47.12 86.82 -17.19
C VAL A 550 -46.87 87.71 -15.97
N LYS A 551 -47.25 88.99 -16.04
CA LYS A 551 -47.12 89.93 -14.92
C LYS A 551 -48.09 89.58 -13.79
N ASN A 552 -47.67 89.76 -12.54
CA ASN A 552 -48.50 89.49 -11.37
C ASN A 552 -49.75 90.40 -11.35
N PRO A 553 -50.97 89.86 -11.53
CA PRO A 553 -52.20 90.66 -11.61
C PRO A 553 -52.56 91.35 -10.28
N ASN A 554 -51.99 90.91 -9.15
CA ASN A 554 -52.22 91.52 -7.84
C ASN A 554 -51.70 92.97 -7.76
N GLU A 555 -50.74 93.34 -8.61
CA GLU A 555 -50.12 94.67 -8.66
C GLU A 555 -50.95 95.72 -9.44
N ASP A 556 -51.98 95.30 -10.19
CA ASP A 556 -52.81 96.22 -10.98
C ASP A 556 -53.97 96.81 -10.14
N LYS A 557 -54.03 98.14 -10.02
CA LYS A 557 -55.01 98.85 -9.17
C LYS A 557 -56.44 98.86 -9.74
N LYS A 558 -56.67 98.36 -10.96
CA LYS A 558 -57.98 98.40 -11.66
C LYS A 558 -58.84 97.14 -11.50
N LEU A 559 -58.32 96.07 -10.89
CA LEU A 559 -59.02 94.78 -10.72
C LEU A 559 -59.76 94.69 -9.37
N SER A 560 -60.87 93.94 -9.34
CA SER A 560 -61.72 93.70 -8.15
C SER A 560 -60.90 93.19 -6.94
N GLU A 561 -61.09 93.77 -5.74
CA GLU A 561 -60.46 93.30 -4.49
C GLU A 561 -60.83 91.84 -4.16
N GLU A 562 -62.03 91.39 -4.56
CA GLU A 562 -62.49 90.02 -4.35
C GLU A 562 -61.66 89.00 -5.16
N GLN A 563 -61.27 89.34 -6.39
CA GLN A 563 -60.42 88.50 -7.24
C GLN A 563 -58.96 88.44 -6.74
N LYS A 564 -58.46 89.53 -6.14
CA LYS A 564 -57.14 89.56 -5.50
C LYS A 564 -57.07 88.67 -4.26
N LEU A 565 -58.11 88.70 -3.42
CA LEU A 565 -58.23 87.83 -2.26
C LEU A 565 -58.28 86.35 -2.66
N LYS A 566 -59.08 85.99 -3.68
CA LYS A 566 -59.13 84.61 -4.20
C LYS A 566 -57.78 84.15 -4.77
N SER A 567 -57.09 84.98 -5.54
CA SER A 567 -55.74 84.69 -6.07
C SER A 567 -54.69 84.49 -4.96
N ALA A 568 -54.73 85.32 -3.91
CA ALA A 568 -53.87 85.19 -2.74
C ALA A 568 -54.13 83.86 -1.99
N SER A 569 -55.41 83.50 -1.77
CA SER A 569 -55.78 82.21 -1.17
C SER A 569 -55.37 81.02 -2.04
N ILE A 570 -55.47 81.09 -3.37
CA ILE A 570 -54.99 80.03 -4.28
C ILE A 570 -53.46 79.88 -4.19
N THR A 571 -52.74 81.00 -4.05
CA THR A 571 -51.28 80.98 -3.86
C THR A 571 -50.91 80.32 -2.53
N GLU A 572 -51.62 80.66 -1.45
CA GLU A 572 -51.43 80.07 -0.12
C GLU A 572 -51.75 78.56 -0.12
N LEU A 573 -52.83 78.14 -0.78
CA LEU A 573 -53.16 76.72 -0.95
C LEU A 573 -52.11 76.00 -1.82
N ALA A 574 -51.55 76.65 -2.84
CA ALA A 574 -50.50 76.09 -3.69
C ALA A 574 -49.16 75.95 -2.95
N GLU A 575 -48.80 76.91 -2.09
CA GLU A 575 -47.66 76.83 -1.18
C GLU A 575 -47.88 75.69 -0.18
N ARG A 576 -49.08 75.56 0.38
CA ARG A 576 -49.42 74.49 1.31
C ARG A 576 -49.37 73.10 0.67
N ILE A 577 -49.86 72.95 -0.57
CA ILE A 577 -49.70 71.72 -1.36
C ILE A 577 -48.21 71.42 -1.54
N ASN A 578 -47.39 72.42 -1.80
CA ASN A 578 -45.95 72.24 -2.01
C ASN A 578 -45.23 71.79 -0.74
N GLU A 579 -45.54 72.40 0.40
CA GLU A 579 -45.01 71.99 1.71
C GLU A 579 -45.38 70.55 2.05
N LEU A 580 -46.64 70.18 1.82
CA LEU A 580 -47.10 68.80 2.05
C LEU A 580 -46.47 67.83 1.05
N GLN A 581 -46.27 68.22 -0.21
CA GLN A 581 -45.62 67.39 -1.22
C GLN A 581 -44.15 67.13 -0.86
N LEU A 582 -43.41 68.14 -0.42
CA LEU A 582 -42.04 67.97 0.07
C LEU A 582 -41.98 66.98 1.25
N ARG A 583 -42.94 67.05 2.17
CA ARG A 583 -43.03 66.10 3.29
C ARG A 583 -43.39 64.69 2.83
N ILE A 584 -44.21 64.53 1.79
CA ILE A 584 -44.51 63.24 1.17
C ILE A 584 -43.26 62.67 0.52
N ASP A 585 -42.50 63.47 -0.22
CA ASP A 585 -41.28 63.03 -0.90
C ASP A 585 -40.21 62.62 0.14
N GLU A 586 -40.04 63.40 1.22
CA GLU A 586 -39.18 63.05 2.37
C GLU A 586 -39.63 61.77 3.07
N SER A 587 -40.95 61.60 3.29
CA SER A 587 -41.51 60.41 3.92
C SER A 587 -41.39 59.18 3.02
N SER A 588 -41.53 59.34 1.70
CA SER A 588 -41.39 58.27 0.70
C SER A 588 -39.93 57.81 0.60
N LYS A 589 -38.97 58.74 0.57
CA LYS A 589 -37.55 58.40 0.62
C LYS A 589 -37.19 57.66 1.91
N LYS A 590 -37.68 58.16 3.05
CA LYS A 590 -37.49 57.49 4.34
C LYS A 590 -38.14 56.10 4.38
N GLN A 591 -39.28 55.89 3.72
CA GLN A 591 -39.90 54.58 3.58
C GLN A 591 -38.99 53.61 2.82
N GLU A 592 -38.45 54.04 1.68
CA GLU A 592 -37.52 53.26 0.86
C GLU A 592 -36.27 52.86 1.67
N ASP A 593 -35.63 53.82 2.34
CA ASP A 593 -34.46 53.57 3.19
C ASP A 593 -34.77 52.56 4.31
N LEU A 594 -35.93 52.70 4.98
CA LEU A 594 -36.35 51.79 6.06
C LEU A 594 -36.70 50.38 5.55
N GLU A 595 -37.26 50.25 4.34
CA GLU A 595 -37.50 48.94 3.73
C GLU A 595 -36.20 48.20 3.40
N ILE A 596 -35.19 48.92 2.87
CA ILE A 596 -33.87 48.36 2.62
C ILE A 596 -33.24 47.89 3.94
N GLU A 597 -33.19 48.76 4.96
CA GLU A 597 -32.63 48.42 6.27
C GLU A 597 -33.36 47.24 6.92
N LYS A 598 -34.70 47.18 6.82
CA LYS A 598 -35.49 46.05 7.31
C LYS A 598 -35.12 44.76 6.59
N PHE A 599 -34.99 44.78 5.27
CA PHE A 599 -34.64 43.61 4.49
C PHE A 599 -33.21 43.12 4.82
N GLU A 600 -32.26 44.02 5.00
CA GLU A 600 -30.91 43.69 5.46
C GLU A 600 -30.93 43.02 6.84
N LEU A 601 -31.72 43.55 7.79
CA LEU A 601 -31.87 42.94 9.12
C LEU A 601 -32.51 41.54 9.06
N ILE A 602 -33.47 41.31 8.16
CA ILE A 602 -34.05 39.99 7.93
C ILE A 602 -32.99 39.03 7.41
N ARG A 603 -32.21 39.46 6.41
CA ARG A 603 -31.12 38.65 5.85
C ARG A 603 -30.08 38.30 6.90
N PHE A 604 -29.66 39.25 7.75
CA PHE A 604 -28.74 38.95 8.85
C PHE A 604 -29.31 37.97 9.87
N LEU A 605 -30.62 38.04 10.16
CA LEU A 605 -31.29 37.07 11.04
C LEU A 605 -31.31 35.66 10.43
N GLU A 606 -31.55 35.56 9.13
CA GLU A 606 -31.48 34.30 8.36
C GLU A 606 -30.05 33.74 8.35
N ASP A 607 -29.05 34.56 8.01
CA ASP A 607 -27.63 34.16 8.00
C ASP A 607 -27.18 33.60 9.37
N ILE A 608 -27.61 34.23 10.49
CA ILE A 608 -27.33 33.73 11.83
C ILE A 608 -28.09 32.42 12.10
N GLY A 609 -29.30 32.28 11.58
CA GLY A 609 -30.09 31.04 11.65
C GLY A 609 -29.41 29.87 10.94
N ASP A 610 -28.94 30.08 9.72
CA ASP A 610 -28.22 29.08 8.94
C ASP A 610 -26.92 28.65 9.63
N LEU A 611 -26.20 29.60 10.23
CA LEU A 611 -24.99 29.30 11.01
C LEU A 611 -25.31 28.47 12.27
N GLU A 612 -26.40 28.80 12.97
CA GLU A 612 -26.86 28.05 14.14
C GLU A 612 -27.25 26.61 13.76
N GLU A 613 -27.98 26.41 12.66
CA GLU A 613 -28.35 25.10 12.14
C GLU A 613 -27.11 24.28 11.74
N TYR A 614 -26.18 24.89 11.02
CA TYR A 614 -24.91 24.26 10.63
C TYR A 614 -24.12 23.75 11.85
N VAL A 615 -23.98 24.58 12.90
CA VAL A 615 -23.30 24.18 14.14
C VAL A 615 -24.01 23.03 14.83
N ASN A 616 -25.35 23.06 14.88
CA ASN A 616 -26.14 22.00 15.50
C ASN A 616 -26.05 20.68 14.72
N GLU A 617 -26.11 20.74 13.38
CA GLU A 617 -25.94 19.56 12.53
C GLU A 617 -24.54 18.96 12.70
N TRP A 618 -23.50 19.80 12.72
CA TRP A 618 -22.13 19.35 12.97
C TRP A 618 -21.98 18.63 14.31
N LYS A 619 -22.56 19.18 15.38
CA LYS A 619 -22.58 18.55 16.71
C LYS A 619 -23.29 17.20 16.68
N SER A 620 -24.42 17.10 15.99
CA SER A 620 -25.20 15.86 15.90
C SER A 620 -24.42 14.73 15.22
N LYS A 621 -23.75 15.02 14.08
CA LYS A 621 -22.96 14.06 13.31
C LYS A 621 -21.75 13.55 14.08
N ARG A 622 -21.22 14.33 15.04
CA ARG A 622 -20.01 13.97 15.82
C ARG A 622 -20.29 13.53 17.26
N LYS A 623 -21.56 13.40 17.65
CA LYS A 623 -21.93 12.97 19.01
C LYS A 623 -21.35 11.59 19.39
N GLU A 624 -21.48 10.60 18.51
CA GLU A 624 -20.95 9.24 18.75
C GLU A 624 -19.41 9.19 18.80
N PRO A 625 -18.66 9.83 17.86
CA PRO A 625 -17.21 9.96 17.97
C PRO A 625 -16.72 10.57 19.28
N PHE A 626 -17.36 11.63 19.78
CA PHE A 626 -16.99 12.26 21.06
C PHE A 626 -17.32 11.37 22.27
N LYS A 627 -18.44 10.64 22.22
CA LYS A 627 -18.86 9.68 23.26
C LYS A 627 -17.85 8.54 23.46
N LYS A 628 -17.15 8.11 22.41
CA LYS A 628 -16.04 7.12 22.50
C LYS A 628 -14.95 7.55 23.48
N TYR A 629 -14.77 8.86 23.65
CA TYR A 629 -13.77 9.46 24.55
C TYR A 629 -14.38 9.99 25.85
N GLU A 630 -15.63 9.62 26.15
CA GLU A 630 -16.38 10.07 27.35
C GLU A 630 -16.53 11.59 27.43
N ILE A 631 -16.53 12.28 26.29
CA ILE A 631 -16.69 13.73 26.20
C ILE A 631 -18.04 14.04 25.55
N ASP A 632 -18.81 14.97 26.13
CA ASP A 632 -19.97 15.54 25.44
C ASP A 632 -19.50 16.64 24.47
N VAL A 633 -19.93 16.55 23.21
CA VAL A 633 -19.65 17.58 22.19
C VAL A 633 -20.15 18.97 22.63
N ASN A 634 -21.20 19.03 23.45
CA ASN A 634 -21.74 20.28 23.98
C ASN A 634 -20.85 20.91 25.07
N ASP A 635 -20.00 20.15 25.72
CA ASP A 635 -19.04 20.67 26.69
C ASP A 635 -17.80 21.28 26.03
N VAL A 636 -17.45 20.80 24.83
CA VAL A 636 -16.31 21.27 24.05
C VAL A 636 -16.66 22.52 23.23
N ILE A 637 -17.85 22.54 22.63
CA ILE A 637 -18.27 23.63 21.74
C ILE A 637 -19.49 24.36 22.33
N LYS A 638 -19.25 25.57 22.86
CA LYS A 638 -20.28 26.46 23.40
C LYS A 638 -20.37 27.74 22.59
N PHE A 639 -21.46 27.89 21.85
CA PHE A 639 -21.81 29.10 21.12
C PHE A 639 -23.15 29.63 21.63
N ASN A 640 -23.29 30.96 21.64
CA ASN A 640 -24.54 31.64 21.99
C ASN A 640 -24.92 32.56 20.83
N PHE A 641 -26.03 32.25 20.16
CA PHE A 641 -26.56 33.03 19.04
C PHE A 641 -27.64 33.99 19.55
N ASN A 642 -27.24 35.21 19.93
CA ASN A 642 -28.19 36.20 20.45
C ASN A 642 -28.81 37.04 19.32
N LYS A 643 -30.01 36.64 18.86
CA LYS A 643 -30.79 37.35 17.82
C LYS A 643 -31.60 38.54 18.36
N GLN A 644 -31.74 38.67 19.68
CA GLN A 644 -32.68 39.61 20.29
C GLN A 644 -32.39 41.08 19.94
N GLN A 645 -31.13 41.47 19.85
CA GLN A 645 -30.78 42.86 19.51
C GLN A 645 -31.22 43.23 18.09
N LEU A 646 -31.04 42.32 17.13
CA LEU A 646 -31.45 42.52 15.74
C LEU A 646 -32.97 42.50 15.61
N GLU A 647 -33.66 41.61 16.32
CA GLU A 647 -35.13 41.57 16.35
C GLU A 647 -35.73 42.87 16.93
N ILE A 648 -35.16 43.41 18.01
CA ILE A 648 -35.61 44.68 18.59
C ILE A 648 -35.46 45.83 17.59
N ILE A 649 -34.33 45.90 16.87
CA ILE A 649 -34.09 46.95 15.88
C ILE A 649 -35.06 46.78 14.71
N LYS A 650 -35.23 45.56 14.19
CA LYS A 650 -36.19 45.26 13.12
C LYS A 650 -37.61 45.68 13.49
N ASN A 651 -38.07 45.31 14.69
CA ASN A 651 -39.43 45.63 15.14
C ASN A 651 -39.64 47.15 15.26
N LYS A 652 -38.65 47.90 15.75
CA LYS A 652 -38.70 49.37 15.76
C LYS A 652 -38.82 49.96 14.36
N LYS A 653 -38.07 49.41 13.40
CA LYS A 653 -38.12 49.84 11.99
C LYS A 653 -39.47 49.51 11.35
N GLU A 654 -40.08 48.38 11.68
CA GLU A 654 -41.45 48.03 11.27
C GLU A 654 -42.52 48.96 11.86
N GLU A 655 -42.35 49.39 13.12
CA GLU A 655 -43.22 50.39 13.74
C GLU A 655 -43.07 51.76 13.06
N GLU A 656 -41.84 52.19 12.76
CA GLU A 656 -41.57 53.42 12.00
C GLU A 656 -42.16 53.37 10.58
N LEU A 657 -42.04 52.23 9.89
CA LEU A 657 -42.64 52.01 8.57
C LEU A 657 -44.16 52.14 8.63
N LYS A 658 -44.84 51.52 9.60
CA LYS A 658 -46.30 51.66 9.78
C LYS A 658 -46.73 53.10 9.99
N LEU A 659 -45.96 53.88 10.74
CA LEU A 659 -46.25 55.31 10.94
C LEU A 659 -46.14 56.09 9.63
N ILE A 660 -45.15 55.78 8.79
CA ILE A 660 -44.95 56.42 7.49
C ILE A 660 -46.00 55.96 6.47
N GLU A 661 -46.37 54.69 6.44
CA GLU A 661 -47.47 54.16 5.61
C GLU A 661 -48.79 54.88 5.90
N ASN A 662 -49.06 55.17 7.18
CA ASN A 662 -50.23 55.96 7.57
C ASN A 662 -50.15 57.42 7.07
N LEU A 663 -48.95 58.03 7.06
CA LEU A 663 -48.74 59.37 6.50
C LEU A 663 -48.93 59.41 4.98
N LEU A 664 -48.61 58.31 4.28
CA LEU A 664 -48.65 58.18 2.83
C LEU A 664 -49.92 57.52 2.28
N SER A 665 -50.89 57.20 3.14
CA SER A 665 -52.12 56.51 2.74
C SER A 665 -53.03 57.41 1.87
N PRO A 666 -53.60 56.94 0.75
CA PRO A 666 -54.57 57.72 -0.02
C PRO A 666 -55.94 57.86 0.69
N GLN A 667 -56.17 57.17 1.81
CA GLN A 667 -57.42 57.23 2.56
C GLN A 667 -57.30 58.20 3.74
N SER A 668 -58.45 58.75 4.17
CA SER A 668 -58.54 59.54 5.41
C SER A 668 -58.15 58.67 6.60
N ILE A 669 -57.11 59.09 7.32
CA ILE A 669 -56.63 58.46 8.55
C ILE A 669 -56.64 59.52 9.65
N LYS A 670 -57.55 59.36 10.60
CA LYS A 670 -57.65 60.26 11.76
C LYS A 670 -56.79 59.77 12.91
N GLY A 671 -56.01 60.67 13.49
CA GLY A 671 -55.24 60.43 14.71
C GLY A 671 -56.07 60.46 15.99
N ASP A 672 -55.39 60.26 17.12
CA ASP A 672 -55.99 60.28 18.47
C ASP A 672 -56.70 61.59 18.83
N LYS A 673 -56.41 62.69 18.11
CA LYS A 673 -57.04 64.01 18.28
C LYS A 673 -58.07 64.33 17.19
N GLU A 674 -58.55 63.33 16.46
CA GLU A 674 -59.43 63.45 15.27
C GLU A 674 -58.87 64.25 14.08
N ASN A 675 -57.62 64.69 14.16
CA ASN A 675 -56.94 65.37 13.04
C ASN A 675 -56.58 64.38 11.94
N GLU A 676 -56.78 64.77 10.69
CA GLU A 676 -56.32 64.04 9.53
C GLU A 676 -54.79 63.96 9.53
N ILE A 677 -54.22 62.75 9.46
CA ILE A 677 -52.76 62.52 9.46
C ILE A 677 -52.25 62.23 8.04
N SER A 678 -53.06 61.66 7.15
CA SER A 678 -52.60 61.35 5.80
C SER A 678 -52.25 62.64 5.04
N LEU A 679 -50.98 62.77 4.66
CA LEU A 679 -50.50 63.89 3.86
C LEU A 679 -51.06 63.81 2.43
N VAL A 680 -51.20 62.59 1.90
CA VAL A 680 -51.74 62.35 0.55
C VAL A 680 -53.21 62.78 0.48
N PHE A 681 -54.01 62.41 1.48
CA PHE A 681 -55.41 62.82 1.58
C PHE A 681 -55.56 64.33 1.82
N GLN A 682 -54.73 64.93 2.69
CA GLN A 682 -54.69 66.39 2.88
C GLN A 682 -54.38 67.13 1.57
N ILE A 683 -53.42 66.64 0.77
CA ILE A 683 -53.14 67.23 -0.54
C ILE A 683 -54.34 67.10 -1.48
N GLU A 684 -55.03 65.96 -1.49
CA GLU A 684 -56.21 65.75 -2.35
C GLU A 684 -57.38 66.68 -1.97
N ASP A 685 -57.64 66.85 -0.68
CA ASP A 685 -58.64 67.80 -0.16
C ASP A 685 -58.29 69.26 -0.52
N ILE A 686 -57.04 69.66 -0.29
CA ILE A 686 -56.57 71.01 -0.64
C ILE A 686 -56.56 71.22 -2.16
N LYS A 687 -56.24 70.21 -2.97
CA LYS A 687 -56.34 70.26 -4.43
C LYS A 687 -57.79 70.46 -4.88
N ASN A 688 -58.76 69.81 -4.25
CA ASN A 688 -60.18 70.00 -4.54
C ASN A 688 -60.65 71.41 -4.17
N GLN A 689 -60.23 71.94 -3.01
CA GLN A 689 -60.50 73.33 -2.60
C GLN A 689 -59.87 74.34 -3.56
N LYS A 690 -58.61 74.11 -3.97
CA LYS A 690 -57.91 74.92 -4.96
C LYS A 690 -58.62 74.88 -6.31
N ALA A 691 -59.07 73.71 -6.78
CA ALA A 691 -59.76 73.55 -8.06
C ALA A 691 -61.11 74.28 -8.10
N GLN A 692 -61.85 74.31 -6.98
CA GLN A 692 -63.06 75.12 -6.85
C GLN A 692 -62.77 76.61 -7.00
N LEU A 693 -61.75 77.11 -6.29
CA LEU A 693 -61.35 78.52 -6.37
C LEU A 693 -60.75 78.90 -7.75
N ASP A 694 -59.95 78.03 -8.36
CA ASP A 694 -59.38 78.20 -9.71
C ASP A 694 -60.47 78.32 -10.79
N SER A 695 -61.64 77.68 -10.59
CA SER A 695 -62.77 77.75 -11.54
C SER A 695 -63.51 79.10 -11.53
N GLU A 696 -63.32 79.90 -10.48
CA GLU A 696 -63.98 81.19 -10.25
C GLU A 696 -63.09 82.41 -10.60
N LEU A 697 -61.86 82.16 -11.07
CA LEU A 697 -60.91 83.20 -11.45
C LEU A 697 -61.17 83.77 -12.86
N GLU A 698 -61.04 85.08 -12.99
CA GLU A 698 -61.02 85.76 -14.29
C GLU A 698 -59.73 85.46 -15.07
N LYS A 699 -59.81 85.55 -16.40
CA LYS A 699 -58.72 85.17 -17.34
C LYS A 699 -57.31 85.66 -16.95
N PRO A 700 -57.09 86.92 -16.50
CA PRO A 700 -55.75 87.41 -16.14
C PRO A 700 -55.11 86.69 -14.94
N PHE A 701 -55.91 86.27 -13.95
CA PHE A 701 -55.43 85.54 -12.78
C PHE A 701 -55.14 84.08 -13.11
N LYS A 702 -55.97 83.48 -13.97
CA LYS A 702 -55.77 82.13 -14.48
C LYS A 702 -54.47 81.99 -15.28
N ASP A 703 -54.20 82.93 -16.19
CA ASP A 703 -52.97 82.94 -17.00
C ASP A 703 -51.69 83.06 -16.13
N TYR A 704 -51.74 83.77 -14.99
CA TYR A 704 -50.61 83.91 -14.06
C TYR A 704 -50.37 82.64 -13.22
N HIS A 705 -51.45 82.01 -12.73
CA HIS A 705 -51.36 80.74 -12.00
C HIS A 705 -50.89 79.59 -12.90
N ASP A 706 -51.39 79.53 -14.13
CA ASP A 706 -50.94 78.55 -15.13
C ASP A 706 -49.44 78.71 -15.43
N PHE A 707 -48.94 79.95 -15.53
CA PHE A 707 -47.51 80.23 -15.71
C PHE A 707 -46.65 79.81 -14.48
N GLN A 708 -47.12 80.08 -13.26
CA GLN A 708 -46.41 79.67 -12.03
C GLN A 708 -46.34 78.15 -11.89
N GLN A 709 -47.44 77.45 -12.20
CA GLN A 709 -47.48 75.99 -12.20
C GLN A 709 -46.52 75.41 -13.26
N LEU A 710 -46.50 76.01 -14.45
CA LEU A 710 -45.66 75.57 -15.57
C LEU A 710 -44.15 75.79 -15.30
N LEU A 711 -43.78 76.87 -14.59
CA LEU A 711 -42.42 77.08 -14.05
C LEU A 711 -42.01 76.04 -13.01
N LYS A 712 -42.94 75.69 -12.12
CA LYS A 712 -42.71 74.74 -11.02
C LYS A 712 -42.56 73.30 -11.54
N ASP A 713 -43.42 72.89 -12.46
CA ASP A 713 -43.34 71.58 -13.13
C ASP A 713 -42.02 71.43 -13.90
N TRP A 714 -41.54 72.53 -14.49
CA TRP A 714 -40.22 72.59 -15.12
C TRP A 714 -39.07 72.37 -14.12
N GLU A 715 -39.10 73.00 -12.94
CA GLU A 715 -38.04 72.82 -11.93
C GLU A 715 -37.98 71.39 -11.37
N ILE A 716 -39.14 70.77 -11.13
CA ILE A 716 -39.23 69.38 -10.65
C ILE A 716 -38.60 68.44 -11.68
N ARG A 717 -38.97 68.58 -12.95
CA ARG A 717 -38.43 67.74 -14.02
C ARG A 717 -36.92 67.94 -14.20
N LYS A 718 -36.43 69.17 -14.05
CA LYS A 718 -34.98 69.46 -14.08
C LYS A 718 -34.23 68.70 -12.99
N ARG A 719 -34.70 68.76 -11.73
CA ARG A 719 -34.05 68.04 -10.61
C ARG A 719 -34.05 66.53 -10.80
N ALA A 720 -35.12 65.97 -11.39
CA ALA A 720 -35.20 64.54 -11.69
C ALA A 720 -34.20 64.09 -12.78
N ILE A 721 -33.89 64.95 -13.76
CA ILE A 721 -32.90 64.65 -14.81
C ILE A 721 -31.47 64.76 -14.25
N GLU A 722 -31.18 65.81 -13.46
CA GLU A 722 -29.85 66.02 -12.85
C GLU A 722 -29.53 64.98 -11.78
N GLY A 723 -30.47 64.72 -10.86
CA GLY A 723 -30.35 63.80 -9.73
C GLY A 723 -29.10 63.99 -8.85
N ASP A 724 -28.69 62.90 -8.21
CA ASP A 724 -27.47 62.77 -7.40
C ASP A 724 -26.73 61.45 -7.72
N LYS A 725 -25.67 61.14 -6.97
CA LYS A 725 -24.83 59.95 -7.19
C LYS A 725 -25.53 58.64 -6.83
N ASP A 726 -26.60 58.69 -6.03
CA ASP A 726 -27.29 57.54 -5.47
C ASP A 726 -28.62 57.26 -6.20
N ILE A 727 -29.16 58.23 -6.94
CA ILE A 727 -30.37 58.09 -7.76
C ILE A 727 -30.05 57.39 -9.11
N PRO A 728 -30.50 56.15 -9.33
CA PRO A 728 -30.21 55.40 -10.55
C PRO A 728 -30.75 56.10 -11.80
N ASN A 729 -30.02 56.00 -12.91
CA ASN A 729 -30.36 56.61 -14.20
C ASN A 729 -30.40 58.15 -14.25
N SER A 730 -29.87 58.83 -13.25
CA SER A 730 -29.65 60.27 -13.29
C SER A 730 -28.34 60.65 -13.98
N LEU A 731 -28.19 61.92 -14.35
CA LEU A 731 -26.95 62.42 -14.95
C LEU A 731 -25.74 62.24 -14.01
N LYS A 732 -25.90 62.59 -12.72
CA LYS A 732 -24.81 62.49 -11.73
C LYS A 732 -24.45 61.04 -11.38
N PHE A 733 -25.42 60.12 -11.37
CA PHE A 733 -25.17 58.69 -11.19
C PHE A 733 -24.25 58.13 -12.30
N PHE A 734 -24.56 58.41 -13.57
CA PHE A 734 -23.73 57.93 -14.68
C PHE A 734 -22.34 58.59 -14.71
N GLN A 735 -22.23 59.86 -14.29
CA GLN A 735 -20.94 60.54 -14.15
C GLN A 735 -20.07 59.90 -13.06
N HIS A 736 -20.64 59.58 -11.90
CA HIS A 736 -19.95 58.88 -10.82
C HIS A 736 -19.54 57.46 -11.21
N GLU A 737 -20.39 56.73 -11.94
CA GLU A 737 -20.06 55.41 -12.47
C GLU A 737 -18.90 55.47 -13.48
N LYS A 738 -18.84 56.51 -14.32
CA LYS A 738 -17.72 56.75 -15.24
C LYS A 738 -16.41 57.02 -14.47
N GLU A 739 -16.48 57.85 -13.44
CA GLU A 739 -15.33 58.15 -12.57
C GLU A 739 -14.78 56.88 -11.89
N TYR A 740 -15.65 56.01 -11.39
CA TYR A 740 -15.25 54.72 -10.81
C TYR A 740 -14.51 53.81 -11.82
N ILE A 741 -14.98 53.76 -13.08
CA ILE A 741 -14.34 52.97 -14.14
C ILE A 741 -12.94 53.52 -14.47
N GLU A 742 -12.76 54.84 -14.45
CA GLU A 742 -11.50 55.50 -14.78
C GLU A 742 -10.46 55.44 -13.64
N THR A 743 -10.89 55.36 -12.39
CA THR A 743 -10.00 55.54 -11.22
C THR A 743 -9.82 54.31 -10.33
N ASN A 744 -10.85 53.46 -10.20
CA ASN A 744 -10.91 52.42 -9.16
C ASN A 744 -11.04 50.99 -9.72
N LEU A 745 -11.69 50.81 -10.88
CA LEU A 745 -11.98 49.49 -11.46
C LEU A 745 -10.74 48.60 -11.64
N GLU A 746 -9.65 49.15 -12.18
CA GLU A 746 -8.42 48.39 -12.45
C GLU A 746 -7.79 47.85 -11.15
N LYS A 747 -7.78 48.66 -10.08
CA LYS A 747 -7.23 48.25 -8.78
C LYS A 747 -8.04 47.11 -8.19
N GLU A 748 -9.37 47.22 -8.21
CA GLU A 748 -10.27 46.20 -7.68
C GLU A 748 -10.19 44.89 -8.48
N LEU A 749 -10.15 44.99 -9.81
CA LEU A 749 -10.01 43.83 -10.70
C LEU A 749 -8.68 43.09 -10.45
N ASN A 750 -7.57 43.81 -10.32
CA ASN A 750 -6.27 43.21 -10.04
C ASN A 750 -6.23 42.50 -8.68
N LEU A 751 -6.82 43.10 -7.64
CA LEU A 751 -6.95 42.47 -6.31
C LEU A 751 -7.74 41.15 -6.38
N LYS A 752 -8.86 41.13 -7.10
CA LYS A 752 -9.68 39.91 -7.26
C LYS A 752 -8.94 38.83 -8.07
N ILE A 753 -8.21 39.21 -9.11
CA ILE A 753 -7.37 38.28 -9.89
C ILE A 753 -6.27 37.66 -9.02
N GLU A 754 -5.62 38.46 -8.16
CA GLU A 754 -4.61 37.99 -7.23
C GLU A 754 -5.19 37.03 -6.18
N LEU A 755 -6.34 37.38 -5.58
CA LEU A 755 -7.07 36.50 -4.65
C LEU A 755 -7.40 35.16 -5.28
N ARG A 756 -7.83 35.16 -6.54
CA ARG A 756 -8.11 33.91 -7.26
C ARG A 756 -6.85 33.08 -7.48
N ARG A 757 -5.72 33.71 -7.84
CA ARG A 757 -4.43 33.01 -7.98
C ARG A 757 -3.99 32.36 -6.66
N ASN A 758 -4.12 33.09 -5.55
CA ASN A 758 -3.80 32.59 -4.22
C ASN A 758 -4.73 31.44 -3.81
N THR A 759 -6.02 31.53 -4.14
CA THR A 759 -6.99 30.45 -3.89
C THR A 759 -6.62 29.18 -4.65
N THR A 760 -6.24 29.29 -5.94
CA THR A 760 -5.74 28.16 -6.74
C THR A 760 -4.47 27.54 -6.14
N SER A 761 -3.52 28.37 -5.69
CA SER A 761 -2.30 27.91 -5.01
C SER A 761 -2.63 27.11 -3.75
N ASN A 762 -3.61 27.56 -2.95
CA ASN A 762 -4.03 26.83 -1.76
C ASN A 762 -4.63 25.46 -2.11
N ILE A 763 -5.46 25.36 -3.16
CA ILE A 763 -5.97 24.07 -3.64
C ILE A 763 -4.82 23.12 -4.01
N TYR A 764 -3.81 23.63 -4.71
CA TYR A 764 -2.64 22.83 -5.06
C TYR A 764 -1.89 22.31 -3.83
N LYS A 765 -1.62 23.18 -2.84
CA LYS A 765 -0.95 22.80 -1.59
C LYS A 765 -1.72 21.71 -0.84
N ARG A 766 -3.05 21.84 -0.72
CA ARG A 766 -3.91 20.81 -0.13
C ARG A 766 -3.83 19.49 -0.91
N LYS A 767 -3.86 19.53 -2.24
CA LYS A 767 -3.66 18.32 -3.07
C LYS A 767 -2.27 17.70 -2.89
N LYS A 768 -1.22 18.52 -2.69
CA LYS A 768 0.14 18.04 -2.40
C LYS A 768 0.18 17.26 -1.09
N GLU A 769 -0.53 17.72 -0.05
CA GLU A 769 -0.65 16.97 1.21
C GLU A 769 -1.28 15.58 1.01
N ILE A 770 -2.27 15.45 0.11
CA ILE A 770 -2.82 14.15 -0.28
C ILE A 770 -1.72 13.28 -0.93
N GLN A 771 -0.98 13.82 -1.89
CA GLN A 771 0.13 13.11 -2.53
C GLN A 771 1.19 12.64 -1.53
N ASP A 772 1.51 13.47 -0.53
CA ASP A 772 2.46 13.15 0.53
C ASP A 772 1.97 12.01 1.43
N ILE A 773 0.66 11.95 1.71
CA ILE A 773 0.03 10.80 2.41
C ILE A 773 0.25 9.51 1.60
N TYR A 774 -0.02 9.52 0.29
CA TYR A 774 0.23 8.37 -0.57
C TYR A 774 1.71 7.96 -0.61
N ASN A 775 2.62 8.93 -0.71
CA ASN A 775 4.07 8.68 -0.69
C ASN A 775 4.55 8.09 0.62
N SER A 776 4.00 8.53 1.76
CA SER A 776 4.37 8.00 3.08
C SER A 776 4.11 6.50 3.20
N ILE A 777 2.99 6.02 2.66
CA ILE A 777 2.60 4.60 2.70
C ILE A 777 3.49 3.78 1.75
N LYS A 778 3.73 4.32 0.54
CA LYS A 778 4.54 3.65 -0.48
C LYS A 778 6.00 3.54 -0.08
N LYS A 779 6.55 4.53 0.64
CA LYS A 779 7.92 4.50 1.14
C LYS A 779 8.20 3.29 2.03
N SER A 780 7.32 2.98 2.98
CA SER A 780 7.44 1.79 3.83
C SER A 780 7.55 0.48 3.03
N ILE A 781 7.12 0.49 1.77
CA ILE A 781 7.09 -0.67 0.90
C ILE A 781 8.28 -0.69 -0.04
N THR A 782 8.73 0.47 -0.54
CA THR A 782 10.03 0.58 -1.19
C THR A 782 11.12 0.06 -0.27
N ASP A 783 11.11 0.47 1.01
CA ASP A 783 12.06 0.00 2.03
C ASP A 783 12.00 -1.54 2.21
N LEU A 784 10.80 -2.13 2.13
CA LEU A 784 10.62 -3.59 2.16
C LEU A 784 11.10 -4.26 0.88
N LEU A 785 10.85 -3.68 -0.29
CA LEU A 785 11.25 -4.24 -1.60
C LEU A 785 12.78 -4.24 -1.77
N GLU A 786 13.47 -3.24 -1.22
CA GLU A 786 14.94 -3.21 -1.18
C GLU A 786 15.54 -4.43 -0.44
N VAL A 787 14.82 -5.01 0.52
CA VAL A 787 15.26 -6.23 1.23
C VAL A 787 15.20 -7.47 0.33
N TYR A 788 14.31 -7.51 -0.67
CA TYR A 788 14.06 -8.70 -1.49
C TYR A 788 14.64 -8.62 -2.90
N SER A 789 14.95 -7.43 -3.41
CA SER A 789 15.42 -7.22 -4.79
C SER A 789 16.77 -6.52 -4.83
N ILE A 790 17.86 -7.29 -4.76
CA ILE A 790 19.24 -6.76 -4.88
C ILE A 790 19.50 -6.19 -6.30
N ASP A 791 18.80 -6.70 -7.32
CA ASP A 791 19.07 -6.38 -8.74
C ASP A 791 18.02 -5.47 -9.43
N GLN A 792 16.89 -5.15 -8.78
CA GLN A 792 15.85 -4.29 -9.35
C GLN A 792 15.32 -3.28 -8.33
N GLN A 793 15.76 -2.03 -8.44
CA GLN A 793 15.18 -0.91 -7.70
C GLN A 793 13.81 -0.56 -8.29
N ILE A 794 12.75 -1.14 -7.72
CA ILE A 794 11.38 -0.76 -8.07
C ILE A 794 11.03 0.50 -7.26
N THR A 795 10.93 1.65 -7.93
CA THR A 795 10.46 2.90 -7.33
C THR A 795 8.97 3.12 -7.63
N LEU A 796 8.16 3.27 -6.59
CA LEU A 796 6.76 3.63 -6.71
C LEU A 796 6.60 5.15 -6.56
N GLU A 797 6.36 5.84 -7.66
CA GLU A 797 6.12 7.29 -7.65
C GLU A 797 4.61 7.61 -7.68
N THR A 798 4.26 8.77 -7.15
CA THR A 798 2.91 9.36 -7.26
C THR A 798 3.02 10.64 -8.07
N SER A 799 2.11 10.87 -9.00
CA SER A 799 2.05 12.11 -9.78
C SER A 799 0.63 12.59 -9.97
N PHE A 800 0.46 13.90 -10.14
CA PHE A 800 -0.83 14.45 -10.56
C PHE A 800 -1.08 14.18 -12.04
N ARG A 801 -2.24 13.62 -12.37
CA ARG A 801 -2.72 13.45 -13.74
C ARG A 801 -4.04 14.18 -13.94
N VAL A 802 -4.24 14.69 -15.15
CA VAL A 802 -5.52 15.24 -15.60
C VAL A 802 -6.46 14.07 -15.92
N GLU A 803 -7.67 14.08 -15.37
CA GLU A 803 -8.65 13.05 -15.63
C GLU A 803 -9.08 13.01 -17.10
N GLN A 804 -9.35 11.82 -17.64
CA GLN A 804 -9.87 11.67 -19.00
C GLN A 804 -11.21 12.42 -19.20
N SER A 805 -12.00 12.54 -18.13
CA SER A 805 -13.25 13.30 -18.07
C SER A 805 -13.08 14.80 -18.35
N PHE A 806 -11.90 15.37 -18.07
CA PHE A 806 -11.62 16.79 -18.31
C PHE A 806 -11.76 17.14 -19.80
N TYR A 807 -11.21 16.30 -20.67
CA TYR A 807 -11.25 16.53 -22.12
C TYR A 807 -12.70 16.58 -22.61
N SER A 808 -13.52 15.58 -22.25
CA SER A 808 -14.93 15.55 -22.68
C SER A 808 -15.72 16.74 -22.13
N ILE A 809 -15.56 17.08 -20.84
CA ILE A 809 -16.27 18.20 -20.20
C ILE A 809 -15.87 19.54 -20.82
N PHE A 810 -14.57 19.75 -21.09
CA PHE A 810 -14.05 20.99 -21.67
C PHE A 810 -14.67 21.24 -23.05
N PHE A 811 -14.67 20.24 -23.93
CA PHE A 811 -15.28 20.37 -25.27
C PHE A 811 -16.80 20.52 -25.21
N ASP A 812 -17.48 19.74 -24.35
CA ASP A 812 -18.93 19.75 -24.27
C ASP A 812 -19.51 21.05 -23.71
N ARG A 813 -18.81 21.70 -22.76
CA ARG A 813 -19.32 22.92 -22.11
C ARG A 813 -18.84 24.20 -22.76
N PHE A 814 -17.62 24.24 -23.31
CA PHE A 814 -17.01 25.49 -23.77
C PHE A 814 -16.92 25.61 -25.29
N ILE A 815 -16.82 24.50 -26.04
CA ILE A 815 -16.55 24.52 -27.49
C ILE A 815 -17.78 24.20 -28.37
N LYS A 816 -18.93 23.80 -27.78
CA LYS A 816 -20.18 23.53 -28.53
C LYS A 816 -20.67 24.68 -29.43
N ARG A 817 -20.21 25.93 -29.24
CA ARG A 817 -20.54 27.06 -30.13
C ARG A 817 -19.71 27.14 -31.42
N TYR A 818 -18.60 26.39 -31.56
CA TYR A 818 -17.64 26.51 -32.67
C TYR A 818 -17.20 25.16 -33.26
N LYS A 819 -18.04 24.12 -33.15
CA LYS A 819 -17.70 22.74 -33.56
C LYS A 819 -17.22 22.61 -35.01
N ASP A 820 -17.64 23.52 -35.89
CA ASP A 820 -17.25 23.52 -37.31
C ASP A 820 -15.92 24.25 -37.60
N PHE A 821 -15.35 24.98 -36.64
CA PHE A 821 -14.17 25.82 -36.86
C PHE A 821 -12.83 25.20 -36.42
N TYR A 822 -12.83 24.14 -35.60
CA TYR A 822 -11.62 23.54 -35.06
C TYR A 822 -11.56 22.01 -35.25
N GLN A 823 -11.14 21.56 -36.43
CA GLN A 823 -10.95 20.12 -36.72
C GLN A 823 -9.82 19.44 -35.90
N ASN A 824 -8.97 20.20 -35.19
CA ASN A 824 -7.81 19.70 -34.44
C ASN A 824 -7.75 20.12 -32.95
N ALA A 825 -8.82 20.68 -32.37
CA ALA A 825 -8.75 21.22 -31.00
C ALA A 825 -8.48 20.16 -29.92
N ASP A 826 -8.91 18.91 -30.15
CA ASP A 826 -8.69 17.79 -29.23
C ASP A 826 -7.20 17.39 -29.12
N SER A 827 -6.45 17.49 -30.24
CA SER A 827 -5.00 17.30 -30.25
C SER A 827 -4.28 18.44 -29.54
N PHE A 828 -4.70 19.69 -29.78
CA PHE A 828 -4.11 20.86 -29.15
C PHE A 828 -4.26 20.85 -27.62
N LEU A 829 -5.44 20.50 -27.10
CA LEU A 829 -5.65 20.42 -25.65
C LEU A 829 -4.82 19.30 -25.02
N LYS A 830 -4.68 18.15 -25.70
CA LYS A 830 -3.82 17.06 -25.23
C LYS A 830 -2.35 17.45 -25.25
N GLU A 831 -1.88 18.10 -26.32
CA GLU A 831 -0.51 18.64 -26.41
C GLU A 831 -0.23 19.69 -25.33
N LEU A 832 -1.20 20.58 -25.08
CA LEU A 832 -1.10 21.59 -24.02
C LEU A 832 -1.06 20.96 -22.62
N VAL A 833 -1.86 19.92 -22.34
CA VAL A 833 -1.76 19.21 -21.07
C VAL A 833 -0.42 18.49 -20.93
N LEU A 834 0.11 17.92 -22.02
CA LEU A 834 1.40 17.22 -22.01
C LEU A 834 2.62 18.16 -21.87
N SER A 835 2.48 19.46 -22.20
CA SER A 835 3.57 20.43 -22.07
C SER A 835 3.79 20.91 -20.63
N TYR A 836 2.88 20.59 -19.71
CA TYR A 836 2.94 20.99 -18.31
C TYR A 836 3.11 19.82 -17.34
N ASP A 837 4.08 19.96 -16.44
CA ASP A 837 4.28 19.07 -15.30
C ASP A 837 3.43 19.55 -14.12
N PHE A 838 2.32 18.85 -13.84
CA PHE A 838 1.35 19.19 -12.80
C PHE A 838 1.84 18.91 -11.38
N ASP A 839 3.00 18.29 -11.18
CA ASP A 839 3.66 18.15 -9.87
C ASP A 839 4.40 19.43 -9.44
N LYS A 840 4.32 20.51 -10.24
CA LYS A 840 4.86 21.84 -9.94
C LYS A 840 3.77 22.90 -9.92
N GLU A 841 3.69 23.65 -8.82
CA GLU A 841 2.69 24.71 -8.60
C GLU A 841 2.66 25.75 -9.72
N GLU A 842 3.84 26.22 -10.15
CA GLU A 842 3.96 27.26 -11.17
C GLU A 842 3.35 26.86 -12.51
N ASN A 843 3.43 25.57 -12.86
CA ASN A 843 2.93 25.05 -14.13
C ASN A 843 1.40 25.05 -14.17
N ILE A 844 0.73 24.83 -13.03
CA ILE A 844 -0.73 24.92 -12.94
C ILE A 844 -1.21 26.34 -13.21
N ILE A 845 -0.54 27.33 -12.62
CA ILE A 845 -0.89 28.74 -12.84
C ILE A 845 -0.62 29.15 -14.29
N LYS A 846 0.49 28.71 -14.88
CA LYS A 846 0.81 28.94 -16.30
C LYS A 846 -0.25 28.32 -17.21
N PHE A 847 -0.61 27.05 -16.98
CA PHE A 847 -1.65 26.35 -17.72
C PHE A 847 -3.01 27.07 -17.65
N ILE A 848 -3.45 27.50 -16.47
CA ILE A 848 -4.71 28.25 -16.30
C ILE A 848 -4.69 29.61 -17.03
N ASN A 849 -3.53 30.25 -17.13
CA ASN A 849 -3.40 31.50 -17.85
C ASN A 849 -3.34 31.30 -19.37
N GLU A 850 -2.77 30.18 -19.85
CA GLU A 850 -2.64 29.88 -21.28
C GLU A 850 -3.92 29.28 -21.88
N ILE A 851 -4.75 28.59 -21.10
CA ILE A 851 -6.04 28.04 -21.56
C ILE A 851 -7.16 29.10 -21.69
N ARG A 852 -6.94 30.30 -21.15
CA ARG A 852 -7.85 31.45 -21.21
C ARG A 852 -7.74 32.18 -22.53
#